data_AF-A0A3M1V912-F1
#
_entry.id   AF-A0A3M1V912-F1
#
_cell.length_a   1.000
_cell.length_b   1.000
_cell.length_c   1.000
_cell.angle_alpha   90.00
_cell.angle_beta   90.00
_cell.angle_gamma   90.00
#
_symmetry.space_group_name_H-M   'P 1'
#
loop_
_entity.id
_entity.type
_entity.pdbx_description
1 polymer ?
#
loop_
_entity_poly.entity_id
_entity_poly.type
_entity_poly.pdbx_seq_one_letter_code
_entity_poly.pdbx_strand_id
1 'polypeptide(L)'
;MLRSPHRTDGRSLGRTDHPKHRRGHATGGSVMTAERIDRLRERLEAGDPNVAEEIAAAVKARHGETGDHFRWGLLCEQAGLYGLALTEFELALRDDPEDREAILKLAEYLSERGEIERATHLLERLLAGDPADERALELLCPLLRQDGAFPRLDEILEHAVAAGLPAQRARQLRGQPAGDEQRPEAVPDLAPTDADCVRMATLFAGREDVHARQWADPRSKRTGYTPVHEPLTPTVIRNHLLGAYTVGVYPIRLDGTACWFAIDLDIDRPALDRARRDAFVAQSLRETIRQLGPRLLTILRDLGLRPLFENSGYKGRHYWVFLRHPEDAAVLHQFGKLLLARLQPEIPDEFHLEFFPKQARRTGKGLGNLIKLPLGIHRRTGYRSLFLDDDGRPLEDQLGVLRDVPRLERPDLFRIADALKATVVAVPAETPEPPDERQDEPAGQQPDTQAPAPPELPPSWTEADFETDPQVAHLFHNCPVLAELKRQVEEHRQLMHDERLVLVHTLGHLPAGPQAVNYLLRKCLDVAPDQLLKSPLRGNPMSCAKIRKRIGHVTRRVPCNCDFSFAPNHYPTPTLHLLTLPPDARRPEAAQPPADAESMARRFGVLQRRREEIEREWQQLHDRLCSILRMLPDRTLVLPEGRYRLIEQEGVEELVWEENTEPRPDRPEPVPDSAAASEASQPDAVARHPLSDAESSEPGDGSGHTPPS
;
A
#
# COMPACT_ATOMS: atom_id res chain seq x y z
N MET A 1 -39.46 1.73 -42.31
CA MET A 1 -40.14 1.63 -43.61
C MET A 1 -40.77 0.26 -43.71
N LEU A 2 -42.09 0.22 -44.01
CA LEU A 2 -42.89 -0.93 -44.46
C LEU A 2 -43.04 -2.09 -43.46
N ARG A 3 -44.19 -2.70 -43.19
CA ARG A 3 -45.64 -2.47 -43.37
C ARG A 3 -46.26 -3.74 -42.72
N SER A 4 -47.25 -3.63 -41.83
CA SER A 4 -48.20 -4.75 -41.64
C SER A 4 -48.95 -4.98 -42.96
N PRO A 5 -49.56 -6.16 -43.21
CA PRO A 5 -50.96 -6.31 -42.83
C PRO A 5 -51.51 -7.76 -42.68
N HIS A 6 -52.70 -7.87 -42.04
CA HIS A 6 -53.87 -8.70 -42.42
C HIS A 6 -53.73 -10.24 -42.62
N ARG A 7 -54.72 -11.12 -42.42
CA ARG A 7 -56.16 -11.05 -42.14
C ARG A 7 -56.64 -12.49 -41.81
N THR A 8 -57.67 -12.55 -40.96
CA THR A 8 -58.90 -13.40 -40.99
C THR A 8 -58.91 -14.76 -41.69
N ASP A 9 -59.43 -15.78 -40.99
CA ASP A 9 -60.65 -16.57 -41.29
C ASP A 9 -60.97 -17.42 -40.03
N GLY A 10 -62.18 -17.59 -39.46
CA GLY A 10 -63.55 -17.56 -39.97
C GLY A 10 -63.97 -18.98 -40.36
N ARG A 11 -64.58 -19.83 -39.52
CA ARG A 11 -66.02 -19.93 -39.13
C ARG A 11 -66.19 -21.20 -38.28
N SER A 12 -66.80 -21.16 -37.10
CA SER A 12 -68.25 -21.22 -36.78
C SER A 12 -68.87 -22.62 -36.80
N LEU A 13 -69.58 -22.95 -35.70
CA LEU A 13 -70.75 -23.82 -35.49
C LEU A 13 -70.55 -24.48 -34.11
N GLY A 14 -71.35 -24.32 -33.06
CA GLY A 14 -72.67 -23.74 -32.85
C GLY A 14 -73.37 -24.56 -31.76
N ARG A 15 -74.08 -23.89 -30.83
CA ARG A 15 -75.09 -24.42 -29.88
C ARG A 15 -74.58 -25.28 -28.71
N THR A 16 -75.05 -25.16 -27.45
CA THR A 16 -76.28 -24.60 -26.87
C THR A 16 -76.11 -24.41 -25.34
N ASP A 17 -76.85 -23.44 -24.81
CA ASP A 17 -77.50 -23.36 -23.47
C ASP A 17 -76.72 -23.31 -22.13
N HIS A 18 -76.90 -22.18 -21.46
CA HIS A 18 -76.82 -21.95 -20.00
C HIS A 18 -77.90 -22.77 -19.25
N PRO A 19 -77.67 -23.22 -17.98
CA PRO A 19 -77.76 -22.30 -16.84
C PRO A 19 -76.86 -22.60 -15.62
N LYS A 20 -76.76 -21.58 -14.76
CA LYS A 20 -76.09 -21.55 -13.45
C LYS A 20 -76.43 -22.76 -12.57
N HIS A 21 -75.41 -23.42 -12.00
CA HIS A 21 -75.53 -24.09 -10.70
C HIS A 21 -74.21 -24.11 -9.93
N ARG A 22 -74.25 -23.59 -8.70
CA ARG A 22 -73.33 -23.87 -7.60
C ARG A 22 -72.99 -25.36 -7.52
N ARG A 23 -71.70 -25.69 -7.49
CA ARG A 23 -71.10 -26.91 -6.89
C ARG A 23 -69.73 -26.47 -6.39
N GLY A 24 -69.44 -26.44 -5.09
CA GLY A 24 -69.46 -27.57 -4.16
C GLY A 24 -67.99 -27.81 -3.81
N HIS A 25 -67.57 -27.34 -2.62
CA HIS A 25 -66.20 -27.46 -2.13
C HIS A 25 -65.69 -28.91 -2.25
N ALA A 26 -64.61 -29.08 -3.00
CA ALA A 26 -63.89 -30.34 -3.09
C ALA A 26 -63.00 -30.51 -1.85
N THR A 27 -63.54 -31.17 -0.83
CA THR A 27 -62.80 -31.58 0.39
C THR A 27 -61.89 -32.80 0.16
N GLY A 28 -61.80 -33.31 -1.08
CA GLY A 28 -61.01 -34.51 -1.41
C GLY A 28 -59.54 -34.28 -1.82
N GLY A 29 -59.13 -33.04 -2.13
CA GLY A 29 -57.76 -32.73 -2.57
C GLY A 29 -56.73 -32.62 -1.42
N SER A 30 -57.15 -32.04 -0.29
CA SER A 30 -56.28 -31.72 0.85
C SER A 30 -55.80 -32.96 1.65
N VAL A 31 -56.57 -34.06 1.61
CA VAL A 31 -56.19 -35.30 2.30
C VAL A 31 -55.01 -35.98 1.60
N MET A 32 -55.01 -36.00 0.26
CA MET A 32 -53.96 -36.61 -0.54
C MET A 32 -52.63 -35.82 -0.52
N THR A 33 -52.70 -34.49 -0.35
CA THR A 33 -51.51 -33.64 -0.19
C THR A 33 -50.91 -33.78 1.21
N ALA A 34 -51.72 -33.82 2.26
CA ALA A 34 -51.26 -34.05 3.63
C ALA A 34 -50.50 -35.39 3.78
N GLU A 35 -51.10 -36.50 3.33
CA GLU A 35 -50.44 -37.82 3.37
C GLU A 35 -49.15 -37.88 2.55
N ARG A 36 -49.03 -37.06 1.51
CA ARG A 36 -47.82 -36.99 0.70
C ARG A 36 -46.72 -36.21 1.42
N ILE A 37 -47.04 -35.08 2.04
CA ILE A 37 -46.10 -34.27 2.82
C ILE A 37 -45.55 -35.11 3.98
N ASP A 38 -46.42 -35.83 4.69
CA ASP A 38 -46.03 -36.59 5.87
C ASP A 38 -45.12 -37.78 5.50
N ARG A 39 -45.42 -38.50 4.40
CA ARG A 39 -44.52 -39.54 3.85
C ARG A 39 -43.15 -39.02 3.41
N LEU A 40 -43.10 -37.84 2.80
CA LEU A 40 -41.83 -37.21 2.41
C LEU A 40 -41.03 -36.77 3.64
N ARG A 41 -41.71 -36.26 4.68
CA ARG A 41 -41.07 -35.88 5.94
C ARG A 41 -40.46 -37.09 6.65
N GLU A 42 -41.19 -38.19 6.79
CA GLU A 42 -40.67 -39.42 7.42
C GLU A 42 -39.41 -39.95 6.72
N ARG A 43 -39.40 -39.94 5.38
CA ARG A 43 -38.23 -40.34 4.60
C ARG A 43 -37.04 -39.38 4.76
N LEU A 44 -37.32 -38.08 4.86
CA LEU A 44 -36.31 -37.06 5.12
C LEU A 44 -35.69 -37.24 6.51
N GLU A 45 -36.52 -37.50 7.53
CA GLU A 45 -36.07 -37.79 8.90
C GLU A 45 -35.29 -39.11 8.99
N ALA A 46 -35.65 -40.10 8.15
CA ALA A 46 -34.90 -41.35 8.00
C ALA A 46 -33.57 -41.21 7.22
N GLY A 47 -33.26 -40.01 6.70
CA GLY A 47 -32.00 -39.72 6.02
C GLY A 47 -31.90 -40.23 4.58
N ASP A 48 -33.03 -40.41 3.88
CA ASP A 48 -33.03 -40.80 2.47
C ASP A 48 -32.37 -39.73 1.58
N PRO A 49 -31.27 -40.03 0.87
CA PRO A 49 -30.53 -39.02 0.11
C PRO A 49 -31.27 -38.48 -1.12
N ASN A 50 -32.30 -39.18 -1.62
CA ASN A 50 -33.02 -38.80 -2.84
C ASN A 50 -34.26 -37.94 -2.56
N VAL A 51 -34.72 -37.91 -1.31
CA VAL A 51 -36.01 -37.28 -0.95
C VAL A 51 -36.01 -35.77 -1.18
N ALA A 52 -34.87 -35.09 -1.05
CA ALA A 52 -34.78 -33.65 -1.31
C ALA A 52 -35.05 -33.30 -2.78
N GLU A 53 -34.59 -34.11 -3.73
CA GLU A 53 -34.89 -33.91 -5.16
C GLU A 53 -36.38 -34.16 -5.45
N GLU A 54 -36.97 -35.17 -4.80
CA GLU A 54 -38.40 -35.44 -4.90
C GLU A 54 -39.25 -34.30 -4.34
N ILE A 55 -38.86 -33.73 -3.20
CA ILE A 55 -39.52 -32.54 -2.61
C ILE A 55 -39.43 -31.36 -3.57
N ALA A 56 -38.24 -31.08 -4.13
CA ALA A 56 -38.04 -30.00 -5.09
C ALA A 56 -38.90 -30.16 -6.36
N ALA A 57 -38.98 -31.38 -6.90
CA ALA A 57 -39.83 -31.68 -8.06
C ALA A 57 -41.33 -31.56 -7.71
N ALA A 58 -41.73 -32.05 -6.54
CA ALA A 58 -43.09 -31.98 -6.05
C ALA A 58 -43.58 -30.54 -5.88
N VAL A 59 -42.73 -29.64 -5.38
CA VAL A 59 -43.02 -28.22 -5.18
C VAL A 59 -43.10 -27.46 -6.51
N LYS A 60 -42.17 -27.72 -7.44
CA LYS A 60 -42.22 -27.12 -8.78
C LYS A 60 -43.49 -27.49 -9.55
N ALA A 61 -43.96 -28.73 -9.41
CA ALA A 61 -45.16 -29.19 -10.10
C ALA A 61 -46.44 -28.48 -9.62
N ARG A 62 -46.45 -27.95 -8.40
CA ARG A 62 -47.63 -27.38 -7.74
C ARG A 62 -47.61 -25.86 -7.56
N HIS A 63 -46.69 -25.16 -8.23
CA HIS A 63 -46.55 -23.69 -8.12
C HIS A 63 -47.85 -22.91 -8.44
N GLY A 64 -48.77 -23.49 -9.23
CA GLY A 64 -50.08 -22.92 -9.56
C GLY A 64 -51.27 -23.50 -8.80
N GLU A 65 -51.05 -24.46 -7.90
CA GLU A 65 -52.10 -24.98 -7.00
C GLU A 65 -52.32 -23.97 -5.86
N THR A 66 -53.45 -24.11 -5.14
CA THR A 66 -53.76 -23.30 -3.95
C THR A 66 -53.87 -24.22 -2.73
N GLY A 67 -53.40 -23.76 -1.57
CA GLY A 67 -53.44 -24.47 -0.30
C GLY A 67 -52.20 -25.32 -0.01
N ASP A 68 -51.99 -25.65 1.27
CA ASP A 68 -50.86 -26.41 1.83
C ASP A 68 -49.45 -25.81 1.62
N HIS A 69 -49.33 -24.64 0.99
CA HIS A 69 -48.06 -23.97 0.74
C HIS A 69 -47.22 -23.76 2.00
N PHE A 70 -47.83 -23.41 3.14
CA PHE A 70 -47.10 -23.29 4.41
C PHE A 70 -46.44 -24.62 4.84
N ARG A 71 -47.17 -25.74 4.76
CA ARG A 71 -46.66 -27.08 5.09
C ARG A 71 -45.55 -27.53 4.13
N TRP A 72 -45.67 -27.20 2.85
CA TRP A 72 -44.63 -27.43 1.85
C TRP A 72 -43.40 -26.56 2.08
N GLY A 73 -43.59 -25.31 2.51
CA GLY A 73 -42.51 -24.41 2.92
C GLY A 73 -41.70 -24.99 4.08
N LEU A 74 -42.37 -25.48 5.12
CA LEU A 74 -41.71 -26.16 6.25
C LEU A 74 -40.96 -27.44 5.82
N LEU A 75 -41.54 -28.25 4.93
CA LEU A 75 -40.86 -29.44 4.41
C LEU A 75 -39.63 -29.07 3.56
N CYS A 76 -39.71 -28.00 2.76
CA CYS A 76 -38.55 -27.46 2.03
C CYS A 76 -37.45 -26.97 2.98
N GLU A 77 -37.81 -26.28 4.05
CA GLU A 77 -36.89 -25.82 5.09
C GLU A 77 -36.15 -27.00 5.74
N GLN A 78 -36.90 -28.03 6.15
CA GLN A 78 -36.33 -29.27 6.70
C GLN A 78 -35.36 -29.96 5.72
N ALA A 79 -35.65 -29.89 4.42
CA ALA A 79 -34.81 -30.46 3.36
C ALA A 79 -33.63 -29.56 2.94
N GLY A 80 -33.47 -28.38 3.54
CA GLY A 80 -32.44 -27.40 3.18
C GLY A 80 -32.68 -26.66 1.85
N LEU A 81 -33.90 -26.71 1.32
CA LEU A 81 -34.32 -26.09 0.06
C LEU A 81 -34.87 -24.67 0.29
N TYR A 82 -34.09 -23.83 0.96
CA TYR A 82 -34.50 -22.49 1.43
C TYR A 82 -35.09 -21.56 0.35
N GLY A 83 -34.58 -21.65 -0.89
CA GLY A 83 -35.12 -20.86 -2.00
C GLY A 83 -36.55 -21.26 -2.38
N LEU A 84 -36.88 -22.55 -2.30
CA LEU A 84 -38.23 -23.05 -2.53
C LEU A 84 -39.12 -22.80 -1.32
N ALA A 85 -38.59 -22.93 -0.10
CA ALA A 85 -39.31 -22.63 1.14
C ALA A 85 -39.84 -21.18 1.13
N LEU A 86 -39.00 -20.22 0.73
CA LEU A 86 -39.39 -18.82 0.60
C LEU A 86 -40.55 -18.62 -0.38
N THR A 87 -40.45 -19.21 -1.58
CA THR A 87 -41.52 -19.12 -2.58
C THR A 87 -42.81 -19.72 -2.06
N GLU A 88 -42.76 -20.85 -1.36
CA GLU A 88 -43.93 -21.46 -0.76
C GLU A 88 -44.53 -20.59 0.36
N PHE A 89 -43.74 -19.91 1.19
CA PHE A 89 -44.28 -18.96 2.17
C PHE A 89 -44.91 -17.73 1.51
N GLU A 90 -44.35 -17.22 0.41
CA GLU A 90 -44.99 -16.15 -0.38
C GLU A 90 -46.32 -16.61 -1.02
N LEU A 91 -46.39 -17.86 -1.48
CA LEU A 91 -47.62 -18.46 -2.01
C LEU A 91 -48.66 -18.75 -0.91
N ALA A 92 -48.22 -19.08 0.30
CA ALA A 92 -49.12 -19.18 1.45
C ALA A 92 -49.79 -17.82 1.73
N LEU A 93 -49.05 -16.72 1.68
CA LEU A 93 -49.62 -15.37 1.83
C LEU A 93 -50.44 -14.88 0.63
N ARG A 94 -50.22 -15.46 -0.57
CA ARG A 94 -51.10 -15.23 -1.71
C ARG A 94 -52.49 -15.82 -1.46
N ASP A 95 -52.53 -17.01 -0.86
CA ASP A 95 -53.77 -17.74 -0.62
C ASP A 95 -54.50 -17.26 0.63
N ASP A 96 -53.74 -16.95 1.69
CA ASP A 96 -54.22 -16.34 2.92
C ASP A 96 -53.28 -15.21 3.37
N PRO A 97 -53.58 -13.94 3.03
CA PRO A 97 -52.76 -12.79 3.37
C PRO A 97 -52.55 -12.54 4.87
N GLU A 98 -53.42 -13.12 5.71
CA GLU A 98 -53.42 -12.99 7.18
C GLU A 98 -52.88 -14.26 7.88
N ASP A 99 -52.31 -15.21 7.13
CA ASP A 99 -51.68 -16.40 7.71
C ASP A 99 -50.49 -15.98 8.59
N ARG A 100 -50.75 -15.99 9.89
CA ARG A 100 -49.81 -15.63 10.95
C ARG A 100 -48.49 -16.40 10.83
N GLU A 101 -48.56 -17.71 10.66
CA GLU A 101 -47.36 -18.55 10.67
C GLU A 101 -46.54 -18.32 9.40
N ALA A 102 -47.20 -18.14 8.25
CA ALA A 102 -46.53 -17.77 7.01
C ALA A 102 -45.90 -16.36 7.09
N ILE A 103 -46.55 -15.38 7.73
CA ILE A 103 -45.99 -14.04 7.95
C ILE A 103 -44.72 -14.14 8.80
N LEU A 104 -44.78 -14.81 9.95
CA LEU A 104 -43.64 -14.94 10.87
C LEU A 104 -42.45 -15.62 10.17
N LYS A 105 -42.70 -16.74 9.47
CA LYS A 105 -41.66 -17.43 8.71
C LYS A 105 -41.09 -16.57 7.58
N LEU A 106 -41.93 -15.92 6.80
CA LEU A 106 -41.46 -15.07 5.71
C LEU A 106 -40.63 -13.88 6.24
N ALA A 107 -41.04 -13.27 7.36
CA ALA A 107 -40.31 -12.18 7.99
C ALA A 107 -38.93 -12.61 8.51
N GLU A 108 -38.80 -13.80 9.10
CA GLU A 108 -37.51 -14.39 9.48
C GLU A 108 -36.58 -14.52 8.26
N TYR A 109 -37.06 -15.11 7.17
CA TYR A 109 -36.27 -15.30 5.94
C TYR A 109 -35.88 -13.98 5.27
N LEU A 110 -36.78 -12.99 5.22
CA LEU A 110 -36.51 -11.68 4.64
C LEU A 110 -35.49 -10.90 5.48
N SER A 111 -35.58 -10.99 6.81
CA SER A 111 -34.62 -10.41 7.74
C SER A 111 -33.20 -10.96 7.52
N GLU A 112 -33.06 -12.29 7.39
CA GLU A 112 -31.77 -12.93 7.12
C GLU A 112 -31.14 -12.54 5.77
N ARG A 113 -31.97 -12.18 4.79
CA ARG A 113 -31.54 -11.69 3.47
C ARG A 113 -31.23 -10.20 3.46
N GLY A 114 -31.52 -9.47 4.54
CA GLY A 114 -31.35 -8.02 4.63
C GLY A 114 -32.48 -7.21 4.00
N GLU A 115 -33.63 -7.83 3.70
CA GLU A 115 -34.84 -7.12 3.22
C GLU A 115 -35.66 -6.62 4.42
N ILE A 116 -35.04 -5.77 5.24
CA ILE A 116 -35.54 -5.37 6.58
C ILE A 116 -36.88 -4.63 6.49
N GLU A 117 -37.06 -3.77 5.49
CA GLU A 117 -38.29 -2.98 5.34
C GLU A 117 -39.49 -3.88 5.03
N ARG A 118 -39.32 -4.90 4.19
CA ARG A 118 -40.38 -5.88 3.88
C ARG A 118 -40.71 -6.74 5.09
N ALA A 119 -39.70 -7.20 5.83
CA ALA A 119 -39.91 -7.97 7.05
C ALA A 119 -40.66 -7.16 8.12
N THR A 120 -40.23 -5.92 8.35
CA THR A 120 -40.86 -4.97 9.28
C THR A 120 -42.32 -4.73 8.90
N HIS A 121 -42.60 -4.46 7.62
CA HIS A 121 -43.96 -4.22 7.15
C HIS A 121 -44.90 -5.41 7.36
N LEU A 122 -44.42 -6.64 7.12
CA LEU A 122 -45.21 -7.86 7.35
C LEU A 122 -45.53 -8.06 8.83
N LEU A 123 -44.54 -7.85 9.70
CA LEU A 123 -44.71 -7.99 11.15
C LEU A 123 -45.64 -6.91 11.72
N GLU A 124 -45.55 -5.67 11.24
CA GLU A 124 -46.48 -4.60 11.63
C GLU A 124 -47.90 -4.86 11.15
N ARG A 125 -48.07 -5.44 9.96
CA ARG A 125 -49.38 -5.85 9.47
C ARG A 125 -49.99 -6.91 10.39
N LEU A 126 -49.20 -7.88 10.83
CA LEU A 126 -49.64 -8.89 11.80
C LEU A 126 -50.02 -8.25 13.15
N LEU A 127 -49.21 -7.31 13.65
CA LEU A 127 -49.49 -6.58 14.89
C LEU A 127 -50.67 -5.61 14.80
N ALA A 128 -51.07 -5.17 13.60
CA ALA A 128 -52.29 -4.41 13.43
C ALA A 128 -53.55 -5.25 13.72
N GLY A 129 -53.48 -6.58 13.53
CA GLY A 129 -54.53 -7.53 13.87
C GLY A 129 -54.49 -7.99 15.32
N ASP A 130 -53.29 -8.31 15.83
CA ASP A 130 -53.04 -8.67 17.24
C ASP A 130 -51.84 -7.89 17.80
N PRO A 131 -52.07 -6.72 18.43
CA PRO A 131 -50.98 -5.90 18.94
C PRO A 131 -50.17 -6.55 20.07
N ALA A 132 -50.71 -7.59 20.72
CA ALA A 132 -50.03 -8.31 21.80
C ALA A 132 -49.34 -9.60 21.32
N ASP A 133 -49.25 -9.83 19.99
CA ASP A 133 -48.57 -11.01 19.45
C ASP A 133 -47.08 -11.00 19.82
N GLU A 134 -46.76 -11.79 20.83
CA GLU A 134 -45.43 -11.84 21.41
C GLU A 134 -44.37 -12.30 20.40
N ARG A 135 -44.72 -13.20 19.48
CA ARG A 135 -43.76 -13.73 18.50
C ARG A 135 -43.45 -12.69 17.42
N ALA A 136 -44.45 -11.95 16.99
CA ALA A 136 -44.26 -10.85 16.06
C ALA A 136 -43.43 -9.72 16.70
N LEU A 137 -43.68 -9.40 17.97
CA LEU A 137 -42.88 -8.43 18.74
C LEU A 137 -41.44 -8.91 18.96
N GLU A 138 -41.21 -10.19 19.24
CA GLU A 138 -39.87 -10.78 19.37
C GLU A 138 -39.04 -10.63 18.10
N LEU A 139 -39.66 -10.71 16.93
CA LEU A 139 -39.00 -10.52 15.64
C LEU A 139 -38.86 -9.03 15.26
N LEU A 140 -39.87 -8.21 15.54
CA LEU A 140 -39.91 -6.80 15.13
C LEU A 140 -39.05 -5.89 16.02
N CYS A 141 -39.11 -6.06 17.34
CA CYS A 141 -38.42 -5.18 18.28
C CYS A 141 -36.89 -5.13 18.05
N PRO A 142 -36.19 -6.26 17.80
CA PRO A 142 -34.77 -6.23 17.42
C PRO A 142 -34.50 -5.46 16.11
N LEU A 143 -35.38 -5.56 15.11
CA LEU A 143 -35.22 -4.87 13.82
C LEU A 143 -35.35 -3.35 14.00
N LEU A 144 -36.35 -2.90 14.76
CA LEU A 144 -36.54 -1.48 15.07
C LEU A 144 -35.43 -0.92 15.96
N ARG A 145 -34.89 -1.71 16.90
CA ARG A 145 -33.69 -1.35 17.66
C ARG A 145 -32.48 -1.18 16.75
N GLN A 146 -32.27 -2.10 15.81
CA GLN A 146 -31.15 -2.05 14.87
C GLN A 146 -31.26 -0.84 13.92
N ASP A 147 -32.47 -0.43 13.55
CA ASP A 147 -32.73 0.75 12.72
C ASP A 147 -32.72 2.07 13.53
N GLY A 148 -32.62 2.00 14.86
CA GLY A 148 -32.67 3.18 15.74
C GLY A 148 -34.05 3.83 15.84
N ALA A 149 -35.11 3.13 15.41
CA ALA A 149 -36.49 3.62 15.37
C ALA A 149 -37.19 3.52 16.75
N PHE A 150 -36.53 4.00 17.82
CA PHE A 150 -37.04 3.91 19.20
C PHE A 150 -38.42 4.56 19.43
N PRO A 151 -38.76 5.73 18.85
CA PRO A 151 -40.10 6.28 19.00
C PRO A 151 -41.20 5.36 18.46
N ARG A 152 -40.92 4.70 17.33
CA ARG A 152 -41.83 3.72 16.70
C ARG A 152 -41.91 2.42 17.51
N LEU A 153 -40.78 1.97 18.05
CA LEU A 153 -40.73 0.82 18.97
C LEU A 153 -41.54 1.09 20.24
N ASP A 154 -41.41 2.28 20.81
CA ASP A 154 -42.14 2.69 22.02
C ASP A 154 -43.65 2.72 21.75
N GLU A 155 -44.07 3.33 20.64
CA GLU A 155 -45.48 3.34 20.21
C GLU A 155 -46.05 1.91 20.06
N ILE A 156 -45.32 1.01 19.39
CA ILE A 156 -45.73 -0.38 19.20
C ILE A 156 -45.87 -1.11 20.55
N LEU A 157 -44.91 -0.91 21.47
CA LEU A 157 -44.94 -1.57 22.77
C LEU A 157 -45.99 -0.97 23.71
N GLU A 158 -46.28 0.32 23.61
CA GLU A 158 -47.40 0.97 24.32
C GLU A 158 -48.73 0.39 23.85
N HIS A 159 -48.92 0.24 22.52
CA HIS A 159 -50.09 -0.42 21.96
C HIS A 159 -50.20 -1.88 22.38
N ALA A 160 -49.08 -2.63 22.40
CA ALA A 160 -49.06 -4.00 22.88
C ALA A 160 -49.46 -4.13 24.35
N VAL A 161 -48.97 -3.22 25.21
CA VAL A 161 -49.35 -3.18 26.63
C VAL A 161 -50.83 -2.83 26.80
N ALA A 162 -51.34 -1.87 26.03
CA ALA A 162 -52.77 -1.53 26.02
C ALA A 162 -53.64 -2.72 25.56
N ALA A 163 -53.12 -3.57 24.68
CA ALA A 163 -53.76 -4.79 24.20
C ALA A 163 -53.59 -6.02 25.13
N GLY A 164 -52.84 -5.89 26.24
CA GLY A 164 -52.74 -6.94 27.27
C GLY A 164 -51.34 -7.56 27.46
N LEU A 165 -50.32 -7.10 26.74
CA LEU A 165 -48.93 -7.53 26.97
C LEU A 165 -48.46 -7.05 28.36
N PRO A 166 -47.88 -7.92 29.21
CA PRO A 166 -47.38 -7.51 30.52
C PRO A 166 -46.34 -6.38 30.39
N ALA A 167 -46.48 -5.31 31.18
CA ALA A 167 -45.56 -4.16 31.13
C ALA A 167 -44.09 -4.56 31.39
N GLN A 168 -43.85 -5.60 32.21
CA GLN A 168 -42.51 -6.15 32.41
C GLN A 168 -41.96 -6.79 31.12
N ARG A 169 -42.81 -7.50 30.38
CA ARG A 169 -42.44 -8.12 29.11
C ARG A 169 -42.21 -7.08 28.03
N ALA A 170 -43.05 -6.05 27.95
CA ALA A 170 -42.83 -4.91 27.07
C ALA A 170 -41.48 -4.22 27.35
N ARG A 171 -41.10 -4.03 28.62
CA ARG A 171 -39.77 -3.50 28.99
C ARG A 171 -38.62 -4.41 28.55
N GLN A 172 -38.79 -5.72 28.65
CA GLN A 172 -37.80 -6.69 28.15
C GLN A 172 -37.68 -6.63 26.62
N LEU A 173 -38.81 -6.60 25.92
CA LEU A 173 -38.89 -6.54 24.45
C LEU A 173 -38.39 -5.21 23.90
N ARG A 174 -38.61 -4.09 24.62
CA ARG A 174 -38.00 -2.79 24.34
C ARG A 174 -36.48 -2.90 24.38
N GLY A 175 -35.95 -3.57 25.40
CA GLY A 175 -34.53 -3.51 25.75
C GLY A 175 -34.18 -2.14 26.34
N GLN A 176 -32.97 -2.02 26.89
CA GLN A 176 -32.46 -0.70 27.25
C GLN A 176 -32.31 0.12 25.95
N PRO A 177 -32.66 1.41 25.95
CA PRO A 177 -32.08 2.28 24.94
C PRO A 177 -30.58 2.12 25.15
N ALA A 178 -29.84 1.81 24.09
CA ALA A 178 -28.42 2.05 24.16
C ALA A 178 -28.28 3.56 24.43
N GLY A 179 -28.02 3.93 25.68
CA GLY A 179 -28.34 5.26 26.17
C GLY A 179 -27.67 6.32 25.31
N ASP A 180 -28.45 7.15 24.62
CA ASP A 180 -28.14 8.31 23.76
C ASP A 180 -26.85 8.34 22.89
N GLU A 181 -26.02 7.30 22.90
CA GLU A 181 -24.73 7.17 22.21
C GLU A 181 -24.79 6.12 21.10
N GLN A 182 -25.91 5.41 20.91
CA GLN A 182 -25.99 4.37 19.87
C GLN A 182 -27.32 4.44 19.11
N ARG A 183 -27.48 5.55 18.39
CA ARG A 183 -27.90 5.44 16.98
C ARG A 183 -26.92 4.43 16.32
N PRO A 184 -27.27 3.62 15.32
CA PRO A 184 -26.27 3.33 14.31
C PRO A 184 -25.85 4.71 13.83
N GLU A 185 -24.74 5.23 14.36
CA GLU A 185 -24.11 6.40 13.76
C GLU A 185 -24.05 6.05 12.29
N ALA A 186 -24.59 6.95 11.47
CA ALA A 186 -24.34 6.91 10.04
C ALA A 186 -22.89 6.53 9.89
N VAL A 187 -22.63 5.38 9.22
CA VAL A 187 -21.28 4.81 9.05
C VAL A 187 -20.33 5.99 8.94
N PRO A 188 -19.44 6.23 9.94
CA PRO A 188 -18.76 7.51 10.06
C PRO A 188 -18.20 7.85 8.70
N ASP A 189 -18.57 9.02 8.18
CA ASP A 189 -18.24 9.40 6.80
C ASP A 189 -16.73 9.41 6.69
N LEU A 190 -16.20 8.29 6.18
CA LEU A 190 -14.79 8.09 5.95
C LEU A 190 -14.48 8.86 4.68
N ALA A 191 -14.29 10.17 4.86
CA ALA A 191 -13.77 11.09 3.87
C ALA A 191 -12.26 11.21 4.08
N PRO A 192 -11.43 10.25 3.58
CA PRO A 192 -10.02 10.25 3.85
C PRO A 192 -9.30 11.40 3.15
N THR A 193 -8.44 12.10 3.90
CA THR A 193 -7.46 13.00 3.31
C THR A 193 -6.31 12.22 2.66
N ASP A 194 -5.49 12.86 1.83
CA ASP A 194 -4.27 12.22 1.31
C ASP A 194 -3.34 11.78 2.45
N ALA A 195 -3.26 12.57 3.51
CA ALA A 195 -2.45 12.26 4.69
C ALA A 195 -2.93 11.00 5.42
N ASP A 196 -4.26 10.78 5.51
CA ASP A 196 -4.82 9.56 6.10
C ASP A 196 -4.47 8.33 5.25
N CYS A 197 -4.58 8.45 3.93
CA CYS A 197 -4.23 7.38 3.01
C CYS A 197 -2.76 6.98 3.11
N VAL A 198 -1.85 7.96 3.22
CA VAL A 198 -0.42 7.66 3.41
C VAL A 198 -0.16 7.05 4.78
N ARG A 199 -0.74 7.60 5.86
CA ARG A 199 -0.58 7.04 7.21
C ARG A 199 -0.99 5.57 7.26
N MET A 200 -2.14 5.22 6.70
CA MET A 200 -2.62 3.85 6.68
C MET A 200 -1.73 2.96 5.80
N ALA A 201 -1.26 3.43 4.63
CA ALA A 201 -0.30 2.69 3.81
C ALA A 201 1.01 2.40 4.55
N THR A 202 1.50 3.36 5.35
CA THR A 202 2.74 3.24 6.13
C THR A 202 2.57 2.33 7.35
N LEU A 203 1.50 2.50 8.13
CA LEU A 203 1.25 1.73 9.35
C LEU A 203 1.01 0.25 9.05
N PHE A 204 0.19 -0.04 8.03
CA PHE A 204 -0.14 -1.40 7.62
C PHE A 204 0.78 -1.90 6.49
N ALA A 205 1.96 -1.29 6.34
CA ALA A 205 2.94 -1.70 5.36
C ALA A 205 3.31 -3.18 5.56
N GLY A 206 3.22 -3.94 4.49
CA GLY A 206 3.63 -5.33 4.42
C GLY A 206 4.50 -5.55 3.20
N ARG A 207 4.28 -6.65 2.50
CA ARG A 207 4.98 -6.99 1.27
C ARG A 207 4.78 -5.93 0.19
N GLU A 208 5.89 -5.41 -0.34
CA GLU A 208 5.87 -4.18 -1.16
C GLU A 208 5.48 -4.37 -2.63
N ASP A 209 5.52 -5.60 -3.16
CA ASP A 209 5.25 -5.92 -4.56
C ASP A 209 3.86 -6.52 -4.81
N VAL A 210 3.04 -6.69 -3.77
CA VAL A 210 1.73 -7.35 -3.89
C VAL A 210 0.78 -6.98 -2.76
N HIS A 211 -0.48 -6.71 -3.11
CA HIS A 211 -1.61 -6.68 -2.18
C HIS A 211 -2.69 -7.65 -2.69
N ALA A 212 -3.80 -7.82 -1.96
CA ALA A 212 -4.93 -8.61 -2.45
C ALA A 212 -6.23 -7.82 -2.45
N ARG A 213 -7.16 -8.18 -3.33
CA ARG A 213 -8.53 -7.63 -3.34
C ARG A 213 -9.55 -8.70 -3.04
N GLN A 214 -10.46 -8.40 -2.12
CA GLN A 214 -11.55 -9.30 -1.75
C GLN A 214 -12.59 -9.34 -2.88
N TRP A 215 -13.03 -10.55 -3.23
CA TRP A 215 -14.20 -10.78 -4.06
C TRP A 215 -15.23 -11.59 -3.28
N ALA A 216 -16.49 -11.43 -3.70
CA ALA A 216 -17.59 -12.25 -3.26
C ALA A 216 -18.42 -12.61 -4.49
N ASP A 217 -18.78 -13.88 -4.62
CA ASP A 217 -19.69 -14.37 -5.64
C ASP A 217 -21.11 -14.42 -5.05
N PRO A 218 -22.03 -13.55 -5.51
CA PRO A 218 -23.40 -13.52 -5.00
C PRO A 218 -24.17 -14.83 -5.25
N ARG A 219 -23.79 -15.61 -6.27
CA ARG A 219 -24.50 -16.84 -6.66
C ARG A 219 -24.08 -18.03 -5.82
N SER A 220 -22.77 -18.21 -5.61
CA SER A 220 -22.25 -19.34 -4.83
C SER A 220 -22.09 -19.05 -3.33
N LYS A 221 -22.36 -17.80 -2.90
CA LYS A 221 -22.07 -17.28 -1.54
C LYS A 221 -20.61 -17.46 -1.10
N ARG A 222 -19.70 -17.72 -2.04
CA ARG A 222 -18.26 -17.85 -1.78
C ARG A 222 -17.61 -16.48 -1.74
N THR A 223 -16.56 -16.35 -0.94
CA THR A 223 -15.72 -15.16 -0.87
C THR A 223 -14.27 -15.60 -0.85
N GLY A 224 -13.38 -14.76 -1.37
CA GLY A 224 -11.95 -15.01 -1.38
C GLY A 224 -11.19 -13.74 -1.68
N TYR A 225 -9.90 -13.91 -1.93
CA TYR A 225 -8.99 -12.82 -2.26
C TYR A 225 -8.20 -13.16 -3.52
N THR A 226 -8.02 -12.17 -4.38
CA THR A 226 -7.19 -12.27 -5.58
C THR A 226 -5.96 -11.38 -5.40
N PRO A 227 -4.74 -11.90 -5.59
CA PRO A 227 -3.54 -11.09 -5.51
C PRO A 227 -3.48 -10.09 -6.68
N VAL A 228 -3.00 -8.89 -6.37
CA VAL A 228 -2.72 -7.80 -7.31
C VAL A 228 -1.24 -7.48 -7.14
N HIS A 229 -0.44 -7.78 -8.16
CA HIS A 229 1.02 -7.65 -8.15
C HIS A 229 1.47 -6.19 -8.35
N GLU A 230 0.98 -5.33 -7.46
CA GLU A 230 1.24 -3.89 -7.42
C GLU A 230 1.44 -3.46 -5.95
N PRO A 231 2.24 -2.41 -5.70
CA PRO A 231 2.43 -1.87 -4.36
C PRO A 231 1.12 -1.39 -3.73
N LEU A 232 1.06 -1.42 -2.40
CA LEU A 232 0.00 -0.76 -1.64
C LEU A 232 0.22 0.77 -1.67
N THR A 233 -0.48 1.47 -2.56
CA THR A 233 -0.35 2.93 -2.71
C THR A 233 -1.45 3.69 -1.96
N PRO A 234 -1.27 5.00 -1.68
CA PRO A 234 -2.33 5.85 -1.12
C PRO A 234 -3.63 5.82 -1.93
N THR A 235 -3.56 5.69 -3.26
CA THR A 235 -4.74 5.54 -4.13
C THR A 235 -5.47 4.22 -3.90
N VAL A 236 -4.74 3.13 -3.69
CA VAL A 236 -5.34 1.82 -3.34
C VAL A 236 -6.02 1.91 -1.97
N ILE A 237 -5.38 2.54 -1.00
CA ILE A 237 -5.95 2.81 0.33
C ILE A 237 -7.19 3.70 0.25
N ARG A 238 -7.17 4.77 -0.54
CA ARG A 238 -8.33 5.66 -0.73
C ARG A 238 -9.54 4.89 -1.21
N ASN A 239 -9.38 4.07 -2.25
CA ASN A 239 -10.47 3.24 -2.78
C ASN A 239 -10.94 2.17 -1.77
N HIS A 240 -10.04 1.69 -0.92
CA HIS A 240 -10.37 0.80 0.18
C HIS A 240 -11.27 1.46 1.23
N LEU A 241 -10.89 2.65 1.68
CA LEU A 241 -11.62 3.43 2.68
C LEU A 241 -12.98 3.91 2.14
N LEU A 242 -13.03 4.34 0.87
CA LEU A 242 -14.28 4.70 0.19
C LEU A 242 -15.18 3.49 -0.12
N GLY A 243 -14.70 2.26 0.10
CA GLY A 243 -15.50 1.03 -0.07
C GLY A 243 -15.65 0.55 -1.52
N ALA A 244 -14.91 1.13 -2.48
CA ALA A 244 -14.92 0.70 -3.88
C ALA A 244 -14.48 -0.76 -4.02
N TYR A 245 -13.48 -1.17 -3.24
CA TYR A 245 -13.06 -2.56 -3.08
C TYR A 245 -12.39 -2.77 -1.72
N THR A 246 -12.23 -4.02 -1.29
CA THR A 246 -11.62 -4.34 0.02
C THR A 246 -10.26 -4.98 -0.17
N VAL A 247 -9.25 -4.43 0.52
CA VAL A 247 -7.84 -4.79 0.34
C VAL A 247 -7.41 -5.71 1.49
N GLY A 248 -6.54 -6.66 1.18
CA GLY A 248 -5.76 -7.40 2.16
C GLY A 248 -4.27 -7.24 1.93
N VAL A 249 -3.48 -7.43 2.98
CA VAL A 249 -2.03 -7.25 3.02
C VAL A 249 -1.31 -8.51 3.48
N TYR A 250 -0.10 -8.70 2.99
CA TYR A 250 0.81 -9.76 3.39
C TYR A 250 1.83 -9.19 4.39
N PRO A 251 1.88 -9.60 5.66
CA PRO A 251 2.65 -8.90 6.70
C PRO A 251 4.17 -8.88 6.46
N ILE A 252 4.72 -9.93 5.83
CA ILE A 252 6.17 -10.11 5.69
C ILE A 252 6.66 -9.36 4.45
N ARG A 253 7.51 -8.35 4.68
CA ARG A 253 8.21 -7.55 3.67
C ARG A 253 9.19 -8.39 2.84
N LEU A 254 9.66 -7.83 1.73
CA LEU A 254 10.61 -8.49 0.84
C LEU A 254 11.96 -8.81 1.50
N ASP A 255 12.34 -8.10 2.56
CA ASP A 255 13.54 -8.34 3.37
C ASP A 255 13.32 -9.34 4.52
N GLY A 256 12.12 -9.91 4.66
CA GLY A 256 11.80 -10.88 5.71
C GLY A 256 11.41 -10.26 7.06
N THR A 257 11.26 -8.94 7.13
CA THR A 257 10.80 -8.23 8.34
C THR A 257 9.28 -7.95 8.29
N ALA A 258 8.70 -7.52 9.41
CA ALA A 258 7.35 -6.96 9.45
C ALA A 258 7.31 -5.67 10.29
N CYS A 259 6.42 -4.75 9.95
CA CYS A 259 6.25 -3.47 10.65
C CYS A 259 5.22 -3.52 11.79
N TRP A 260 4.48 -4.61 11.90
CA TRP A 260 3.40 -4.83 12.84
C TRP A 260 3.17 -6.33 13.01
N PHE A 261 2.46 -6.69 14.07
CA PHE A 261 1.82 -7.99 14.21
C PHE A 261 0.36 -7.82 14.59
N ALA A 262 -0.45 -8.85 14.33
CA ALA A 262 -1.87 -8.83 14.67
C ALA A 262 -2.29 -10.15 15.29
N ILE A 263 -3.19 -10.06 16.27
CA ILE A 263 -3.93 -11.22 16.77
C ILE A 263 -5.32 -11.16 16.13
N ASP A 264 -5.75 -12.28 15.56
CA ASP A 264 -7.05 -12.44 14.93
C ASP A 264 -7.88 -13.42 15.76
N LEU A 265 -8.94 -12.92 16.39
CA LEU A 265 -9.93 -13.70 17.12
C LEU A 265 -11.10 -13.96 16.20
N ASP A 266 -11.37 -15.23 15.89
CA ASP A 266 -12.30 -15.58 14.83
C ASP A 266 -13.22 -16.74 15.29
N ILE A 267 -14.49 -16.72 14.85
CA ILE A 267 -15.43 -17.81 15.14
C ILE A 267 -15.12 -19.02 14.26
N ASP A 268 -15.08 -20.19 14.87
CA ASP A 268 -14.83 -21.45 14.19
C ASP A 268 -15.93 -21.83 13.19
N ARG A 269 -15.52 -22.48 12.09
CA ARG A 269 -16.44 -22.86 11.02
C ARG A 269 -17.57 -23.79 11.48
N PRO A 270 -17.33 -24.84 12.29
CA PRO A 270 -18.42 -25.64 12.86
C PRO A 270 -19.41 -24.83 13.71
N ALA A 271 -18.92 -23.87 14.51
CA ALA A 271 -19.77 -22.99 15.31
C ALA A 271 -20.63 -22.08 14.42
N LEU A 272 -20.05 -21.51 13.35
CA LEU A 272 -20.82 -20.74 12.35
C LEU A 272 -21.86 -21.59 11.62
N ASP A 273 -21.51 -22.82 11.25
CA ASP A 273 -22.44 -23.69 10.53
C ASP A 273 -23.62 -24.12 11.41
N ARG A 274 -23.41 -24.26 12.74
CA ARG A 274 -24.50 -24.40 13.73
C ARG A 274 -25.32 -23.11 13.84
N ALA A 275 -24.67 -21.96 14.00
CA ALA A 275 -25.33 -20.66 14.10
C ALA A 275 -26.19 -20.30 12.87
N ARG A 276 -25.87 -20.83 11.68
CA ARG A 276 -26.71 -20.65 10.48
C ARG A 276 -28.04 -21.42 10.52
N ARG A 277 -28.15 -22.42 11.39
CA ARG A 277 -29.34 -23.28 11.51
C ARG A 277 -30.12 -22.99 12.79
N ASP A 278 -29.53 -22.21 13.70
CA ASP A 278 -30.05 -21.96 15.04
C ASP A 278 -29.75 -20.50 15.45
N ALA A 279 -30.82 -19.71 15.52
CA ALA A 279 -30.77 -18.30 15.89
C ALA A 279 -30.31 -18.07 17.34
N PHE A 280 -30.61 -18.99 18.26
CA PHE A 280 -30.16 -18.89 19.64
C PHE A 280 -28.65 -19.10 19.74
N VAL A 281 -28.11 -20.09 19.00
CA VAL A 281 -26.65 -20.28 18.89
C VAL A 281 -25.99 -19.07 18.24
N ALA A 282 -26.59 -18.50 17.19
CA ALA A 282 -26.08 -17.28 16.57
C ALA A 282 -26.02 -16.09 17.54
N GLN A 283 -27.09 -15.88 18.33
CA GLN A 283 -27.14 -14.83 19.33
C GLN A 283 -26.13 -15.05 20.45
N SER A 284 -26.01 -16.29 20.94
CA SER A 284 -25.02 -16.67 21.95
C SER A 284 -23.60 -16.38 21.50
N LEU A 285 -23.21 -16.79 20.28
CA LEU A 285 -21.87 -16.49 19.74
C LEU A 285 -21.61 -15.00 19.58
N ARG A 286 -22.62 -14.21 19.17
CA ARG A 286 -22.50 -12.75 19.06
C ARG A 286 -22.28 -12.10 20.42
N GLU A 287 -22.98 -12.56 21.45
CA GLU A 287 -22.82 -12.03 22.80
C GLU A 287 -21.45 -12.43 23.37
N THR A 288 -21.04 -13.69 23.18
CA THR A 288 -19.74 -14.18 23.62
C THR A 288 -18.59 -13.40 22.96
N ILE A 289 -18.60 -13.17 21.64
CA ILE A 289 -17.54 -12.39 20.99
C ILE A 289 -17.53 -10.92 21.43
N ARG A 290 -18.71 -10.35 21.73
CA ARG A 290 -18.87 -8.98 22.23
C ARG A 290 -18.21 -8.82 23.60
N GLN A 291 -18.31 -9.83 24.46
CA GLN A 291 -17.67 -9.81 25.79
C GLN A 291 -16.19 -10.24 25.74
N LEU A 292 -15.86 -11.25 24.94
CA LEU A 292 -14.51 -11.79 24.83
C LEU A 292 -13.53 -10.77 24.23
N GLY A 293 -14.00 -9.94 23.30
CA GLY A 293 -13.19 -8.92 22.65
C GLY A 293 -12.49 -7.94 23.61
N PRO A 294 -13.25 -7.12 24.36
CA PRO A 294 -12.73 -6.22 25.40
C PRO A 294 -11.91 -6.92 26.49
N ARG A 295 -12.32 -8.14 26.88
CA ARG A 295 -11.56 -8.94 27.86
C ARG A 295 -10.16 -9.28 27.35
N LEU A 296 -10.05 -9.74 26.10
CA LEU A 296 -8.76 -10.04 25.49
C LEU A 296 -7.91 -8.78 25.31
N LEU A 297 -8.52 -7.66 24.92
CA LEU A 297 -7.86 -6.35 24.87
C LEU A 297 -7.23 -5.98 26.22
N THR A 298 -7.96 -6.18 27.32
CA THR A 298 -7.48 -5.92 28.68
C THR A 298 -6.25 -6.76 29.00
N ILE A 299 -6.31 -8.07 28.75
CA ILE A 299 -5.18 -8.99 28.98
C ILE A 299 -3.94 -8.55 28.19
N LEU A 300 -4.11 -8.17 26.92
CA LEU A 300 -3.01 -7.68 26.09
C LEU A 300 -2.38 -6.41 26.65
N ARG A 301 -3.19 -5.50 27.20
CA ARG A 301 -2.72 -4.26 27.80
C ARG A 301 -2.00 -4.44 29.12
N ASP A 302 -2.45 -5.40 29.93
CA ASP A 302 -1.79 -5.79 31.18
C ASP A 302 -0.41 -6.40 30.92
N LEU A 303 -0.24 -7.10 29.78
CA LEU A 303 1.07 -7.55 29.30
C LEU A 303 1.96 -6.39 28.81
N GLY A 304 1.45 -5.16 28.73
CA GLY A 304 2.19 -3.99 28.25
C GLY A 304 2.05 -3.71 26.77
N LEU A 305 1.18 -4.43 26.04
CA LEU A 305 0.87 -4.10 24.65
C LEU A 305 -0.16 -2.96 24.58
N ARG A 306 -0.26 -2.32 23.42
CA ARG A 306 -1.25 -1.28 23.14
C ARG A 306 -1.85 -1.50 21.75
N PRO A 307 -2.62 -2.58 21.56
CA PRO A 307 -3.16 -2.89 20.24
C PRO A 307 -4.27 -1.90 19.86
N LEU A 308 -4.32 -1.55 18.57
CA LEU A 308 -5.48 -0.93 17.95
C LEU A 308 -6.53 -2.03 17.69
N PHE A 309 -7.67 -1.92 18.37
CA PHE A 309 -8.72 -2.94 18.39
C PHE A 309 -9.73 -2.71 17.26
N GLU A 310 -10.06 -3.74 16.50
CA GLU A 310 -10.89 -3.64 15.30
C GLU A 310 -11.99 -4.72 15.27
N ASN A 311 -13.19 -4.32 14.88
CA ASN A 311 -14.21 -5.23 14.34
C ASN A 311 -13.92 -5.54 12.86
N SER A 312 -13.73 -6.82 12.52
CA SER A 312 -13.41 -7.23 11.15
C SER A 312 -14.55 -7.05 10.14
N GLY A 313 -15.71 -6.51 10.54
CA GLY A 313 -16.89 -6.37 9.67
C GLY A 313 -17.53 -7.71 9.31
N TYR A 314 -17.10 -8.79 9.96
CA TYR A 314 -17.73 -10.10 9.85
C TYR A 314 -17.77 -10.85 11.18
N LYS A 315 -16.94 -11.87 11.36
CA LYS A 315 -17.03 -12.86 12.45
C LYS A 315 -15.87 -12.77 13.44
N GLY A 316 -15.03 -11.75 13.34
CA GLY A 316 -13.78 -11.70 14.07
C GLY A 316 -13.43 -10.33 14.61
N ARG A 317 -12.34 -10.32 15.38
CA ARG A 317 -11.74 -9.13 15.97
C ARG A 317 -10.25 -9.16 15.72
N HIS A 318 -9.68 -8.04 15.31
CA HIS A 318 -8.24 -7.91 15.14
C HIS A 318 -7.65 -6.98 16.20
N TYR A 319 -6.46 -7.33 16.69
CA TYR A 319 -5.69 -6.55 17.65
C TYR A 319 -4.34 -6.22 17.01
N TRP A 320 -4.22 -5.02 16.45
CA TRP A 320 -3.06 -4.60 15.67
C TRP A 320 -2.01 -3.93 16.57
N VAL A 321 -0.79 -4.45 16.61
CA VAL A 321 0.33 -3.83 17.32
C VAL A 321 1.37 -3.37 16.30
N PHE A 322 1.64 -2.08 16.26
CA PHE A 322 2.63 -1.47 15.37
C PHE A 322 3.99 -1.44 16.05
N LEU A 323 5.06 -1.65 15.29
CA LEU A 323 6.43 -1.63 15.79
C LEU A 323 7.08 -0.29 15.45
N ARG A 324 7.94 0.21 16.34
CA ARG A 324 8.71 1.43 16.06
C ARG A 324 9.62 1.23 14.85
N HIS A 325 10.32 0.11 14.84
CA HIS A 325 11.19 -0.34 13.77
C HIS A 325 10.76 -1.75 13.32
N PRO A 326 10.90 -2.10 12.03
CA PRO A 326 10.60 -3.45 11.55
C PRO A 326 11.42 -4.48 12.32
N GLU A 327 10.81 -5.63 12.61
CA GLU A 327 11.46 -6.74 13.29
C GLU A 327 11.45 -7.98 12.40
N ASP A 328 12.41 -8.89 12.59
CA ASP A 328 12.48 -10.14 11.85
C ASP A 328 11.18 -10.94 12.03
N ALA A 329 10.58 -11.40 10.93
CA ALA A 329 9.35 -12.19 10.98
C ALA A 329 9.53 -13.49 11.80
N ALA A 330 10.76 -14.02 11.86
CA ALA A 330 11.09 -15.17 12.69
C ALA A 330 10.98 -14.87 14.19
N VAL A 331 11.44 -13.69 14.62
CA VAL A 331 11.33 -13.23 16.01
C VAL A 331 9.87 -13.02 16.37
N LEU A 332 9.12 -12.31 15.52
CA LEU A 332 7.69 -12.08 15.72
C LEU A 332 6.88 -13.38 15.73
N HIS A 333 7.21 -14.34 14.87
CA HIS A 333 6.54 -15.64 14.86
C HIS A 333 6.75 -16.40 16.17
N GLN A 334 7.97 -16.42 16.72
CA GLN A 334 8.24 -17.04 18.02
C GLN A 334 7.54 -16.31 19.17
N PHE A 335 7.56 -14.97 19.15
CA PHE A 335 6.79 -14.16 20.08
C PHE A 335 5.30 -14.50 20.02
N GLY A 336 4.75 -14.63 18.81
CA GLY A 336 3.37 -15.03 18.56
C GLY A 336 3.03 -16.40 19.14
N LYS A 337 3.92 -17.40 19.03
CA LYS A 337 3.72 -18.72 19.66
C LYS A 337 3.60 -18.61 21.18
N LEU A 338 4.48 -17.83 21.81
CA LEU A 338 4.44 -17.59 23.26
C LEU A 338 3.16 -16.86 23.69
N LEU A 339 2.76 -15.85 22.91
CA LEU A 339 1.57 -15.07 23.19
C LEU A 339 0.29 -15.89 23.02
N LEU A 340 0.17 -16.65 21.94
CA LEU A 340 -0.96 -17.56 21.73
C LEU A 340 -1.04 -18.61 22.85
N ALA A 341 0.08 -19.20 23.28
CA ALA A 341 0.09 -20.16 24.39
C ALA A 341 -0.44 -19.55 25.70
N ARG A 342 -0.17 -18.26 25.96
CA ARG A 342 -0.71 -17.54 27.12
C ARG A 342 -2.21 -17.21 26.99
N LEU A 343 -2.68 -16.91 25.78
CA LEU A 343 -4.04 -16.43 25.55
C LEU A 343 -5.04 -17.57 25.32
N GLN A 344 -4.62 -18.67 24.70
CA GLN A 344 -5.50 -19.80 24.33
C GLN A 344 -6.37 -20.33 25.48
N PRO A 345 -5.89 -20.44 26.75
CA PRO A 345 -6.73 -20.90 27.86
C PRO A 345 -7.92 -19.99 28.19
N GLU A 346 -7.92 -18.74 27.73
CA GLU A 346 -8.99 -17.77 27.94
C GLU A 346 -10.08 -17.84 26.86
N ILE A 347 -9.88 -18.67 25.82
CA ILE A 347 -10.69 -18.68 24.61
C ILE A 347 -11.61 -19.91 24.62
N PRO A 348 -12.94 -19.72 24.50
CA PRO A 348 -13.89 -20.84 24.41
C PRO A 348 -13.71 -21.66 23.14
N ASP A 349 -14.13 -22.92 23.15
CA ASP A 349 -13.96 -23.89 22.04
C ASP A 349 -14.60 -23.45 20.71
N GLU A 350 -15.57 -22.53 20.73
CA GLU A 350 -16.19 -21.99 19.51
C GLU A 350 -15.35 -20.92 18.80
N PHE A 351 -14.22 -20.53 19.38
CA PHE A 351 -13.36 -19.46 18.93
C PHE A 351 -11.92 -19.92 18.82
N HIS A 352 -11.17 -19.32 17.91
CA HIS A 352 -9.73 -19.53 17.83
C HIS A 352 -8.99 -18.21 17.69
N LEU A 353 -7.71 -18.23 18.07
CA LEU A 353 -6.79 -17.15 17.87
C LEU A 353 -5.78 -17.52 16.80
N GLU A 354 -5.54 -16.60 15.88
CA GLU A 354 -4.41 -16.65 14.96
C GLU A 354 -3.47 -15.48 15.23
N PHE A 355 -2.18 -15.68 14.95
CA PHE A 355 -1.17 -14.62 15.04
C PHE A 355 -0.57 -14.35 13.66
N PHE A 356 -0.49 -13.08 13.28
CA PHE A 356 0.13 -12.62 12.05
C PHE A 356 1.40 -11.83 12.37
N PRO A 357 2.56 -12.15 11.75
CA PRO A 357 2.77 -13.18 10.72
C PRO A 357 2.71 -14.63 11.25
N LYS A 358 1.97 -15.52 10.56
CA LYS A 358 1.83 -16.94 10.94
C LYS A 358 3.09 -17.80 10.71
N GLN A 359 4.13 -17.26 10.09
CA GLN A 359 5.29 -18.03 9.64
C GLN A 359 6.58 -17.23 9.82
N ALA A 360 7.65 -17.92 10.21
CA ALA A 360 8.94 -17.29 10.50
C ALA A 360 9.64 -16.72 9.25
N ARG A 361 9.41 -17.34 8.09
CA ARG A 361 9.98 -16.94 6.79
C ARG A 361 8.95 -17.23 5.70
N ARG A 362 9.14 -16.62 4.54
CA ARG A 362 8.41 -17.02 3.33
C ARG A 362 9.02 -18.34 2.83
N THR A 363 8.23 -19.40 2.77
CA THR A 363 8.64 -20.69 2.19
C THR A 363 8.24 -20.75 0.71
N GLY A 364 9.19 -21.08 -0.18
CA GLY A 364 8.97 -21.27 -1.62
C GLY A 364 8.49 -20.02 -2.39
N LYS A 365 7.72 -20.25 -3.48
CA LYS A 365 7.15 -19.19 -4.35
C LYS A 365 5.84 -18.57 -3.79
N GLY A 366 5.40 -18.97 -2.60
CA GLY A 366 4.13 -18.52 -2.01
C GLY A 366 4.09 -17.02 -1.70
N LEU A 367 2.88 -16.44 -1.73
CA LEU A 367 2.67 -15.02 -1.42
C LEU A 367 2.83 -14.71 0.08
N GLY A 368 2.55 -15.70 0.93
CA GLY A 368 2.48 -15.58 2.38
C GLY A 368 1.04 -15.54 2.87
N ASN A 369 0.85 -15.42 4.18
CA ASN A 369 -0.49 -15.33 4.78
C ASN A 369 -1.06 -13.93 4.60
N LEU A 370 -2.35 -13.88 4.30
CA LEU A 370 -3.09 -12.66 4.02
C LEU A 370 -3.95 -12.28 5.22
N ILE A 371 -3.99 -11.01 5.58
CA ILE A 371 -4.97 -10.44 6.50
C ILE A 371 -5.66 -9.25 5.82
N LYS A 372 -6.95 -9.05 6.08
CA LYS A 372 -7.73 -7.94 5.53
C LYS A 372 -7.31 -6.64 6.21
N LEU A 373 -7.17 -5.54 5.46
CA LEU A 373 -7.01 -4.20 6.07
C LEU A 373 -8.28 -3.80 6.85
N PRO A 374 -8.14 -3.07 7.98
CA PRO A 374 -9.25 -2.47 8.70
C PRO A 374 -9.94 -1.36 7.89
N LEU A 375 -11.10 -0.90 8.36
CA LEU A 375 -11.90 0.18 7.76
C LEU A 375 -12.55 -0.13 6.42
N GLY A 376 -12.19 -1.21 5.72
CA GLY A 376 -12.86 -1.62 4.49
C GLY A 376 -14.26 -2.24 4.68
N ILE A 377 -15.06 -2.24 3.62
CA ILE A 377 -16.38 -2.88 3.57
C ILE A 377 -16.25 -4.37 3.22
N HIS A 378 -16.58 -5.26 4.16
CA HIS A 378 -16.43 -6.69 3.94
C HIS A 378 -17.40 -7.20 2.85
N ARG A 379 -16.86 -7.72 1.73
CA ARG A 379 -17.64 -7.95 0.50
C ARG A 379 -18.74 -9.02 0.61
N ARG A 380 -18.66 -9.92 1.58
CA ARG A 380 -19.73 -10.90 1.83
C ARG A 380 -20.88 -10.32 2.64
N THR A 381 -20.59 -9.42 3.58
CA THR A 381 -21.58 -8.97 4.58
C THR A 381 -22.05 -7.54 4.37
N GLY A 382 -21.34 -6.76 3.56
CA GLY A 382 -21.64 -5.34 3.38
C GLY A 382 -21.28 -4.47 4.59
N TYR A 383 -20.91 -5.07 5.73
CA TYR A 383 -20.53 -4.32 6.92
C TYR A 383 -19.13 -3.74 6.79
N ARG A 384 -19.02 -2.48 7.22
CA ARG A 384 -17.74 -1.79 7.36
C ARG A 384 -17.01 -2.32 8.60
N SER A 385 -15.71 -2.56 8.45
CA SER A 385 -14.82 -2.77 9.59
C SER A 385 -14.57 -1.44 10.30
N LEU A 386 -14.54 -1.46 11.64
CA LEU A 386 -14.40 -0.25 12.45
C LEU A 386 -13.42 -0.53 13.59
N PHE A 387 -12.59 0.46 13.90
CA PHE A 387 -11.84 0.49 15.14
C PHE A 387 -12.77 0.72 16.31
N LEU A 388 -12.45 0.07 17.42
CA LEU A 388 -13.27 0.04 18.62
C LEU A 388 -12.50 0.64 19.81
N ASP A 389 -13.26 1.20 20.75
CA ASP A 389 -12.78 1.60 22.07
C ASP A 389 -12.61 0.40 23.01
N ASP A 390 -12.32 0.72 24.27
CA ASP A 390 -12.06 -0.25 25.33
C ASP A 390 -13.30 -1.08 25.70
N ASP A 391 -14.49 -0.54 25.49
CA ASP A 391 -15.77 -1.18 25.74
C ASP A 391 -16.30 -1.92 24.49
N GLY A 392 -15.54 -1.91 23.39
CA GLY A 392 -15.90 -2.55 22.13
C GLY A 392 -16.90 -1.78 21.28
N ARG A 393 -17.08 -0.48 21.54
CA ARG A 393 -17.91 0.44 20.75
C ARG A 393 -17.08 1.09 19.64
N PRO A 394 -17.65 1.43 18.48
CA PRO A 394 -16.91 2.13 17.44
C PRO A 394 -16.33 3.46 17.93
N LEU A 395 -15.08 3.75 17.58
CA LEU A 395 -14.49 5.07 17.79
C LEU A 395 -15.19 6.12 16.92
N GLU A 396 -15.45 7.32 17.45
CA GLU A 396 -16.01 8.43 16.68
C GLU A 396 -15.09 8.85 15.51
N ASP A 397 -13.80 9.10 15.81
CA ASP A 397 -12.79 9.46 14.80
C ASP A 397 -11.94 8.25 14.36
N GLN A 398 -12.48 7.49 13.41
CA GLN A 398 -11.87 6.28 12.84
C GLN A 398 -10.50 6.51 12.19
N LEU A 399 -10.23 7.71 11.64
CA LEU A 399 -8.95 8.03 10.98
C LEU A 399 -7.98 8.77 11.92
N GLY A 400 -8.51 9.56 12.84
CA GLY A 400 -7.73 10.29 13.85
C GLY A 400 -6.90 9.35 14.71
N VAL A 401 -7.44 8.20 15.10
CA VAL A 401 -6.71 7.20 15.91
C VAL A 401 -5.39 6.73 15.27
N LEU A 402 -5.28 6.80 13.94
CA LEU A 402 -4.06 6.41 13.21
C LEU A 402 -2.92 7.42 13.35
N ARG A 403 -3.18 8.65 13.83
CA ARG A 403 -2.15 9.70 13.97
C ARG A 403 -1.21 9.42 15.14
N ASP A 404 -1.78 8.98 16.25
CA ASP A 404 -1.08 8.85 17.53
C ASP A 404 -1.01 7.39 18.01
N VAL A 405 -1.17 6.44 17.10
CA VAL A 405 -1.15 5.02 17.46
C VAL A 405 0.21 4.64 18.10
N PRO A 406 0.22 4.07 19.32
CA PRO A 406 1.45 3.69 19.98
C PRO A 406 2.25 2.68 19.15
N ARG A 407 3.57 2.84 19.14
CA ARG A 407 4.47 1.90 18.50
C ARG A 407 5.30 1.18 19.55
N LEU A 408 5.28 -0.14 19.53
CA LEU A 408 6.03 -0.98 20.43
C LEU A 408 7.52 -0.88 20.11
N GLU A 409 8.31 -0.57 21.13
CA GLU A 409 9.76 -0.54 21.05
C GLU A 409 10.34 -1.96 21.15
N ARG A 410 11.46 -2.19 20.49
CA ARG A 410 12.12 -3.50 20.49
C ARG A 410 12.45 -4.00 21.90
N PRO A 411 13.04 -3.19 22.82
CA PRO A 411 13.30 -3.65 24.19
C PRO A 411 12.04 -4.13 24.92
N ASP A 412 10.90 -3.47 24.71
CA ASP A 412 9.62 -3.88 25.31
C ASP A 412 9.11 -5.19 24.74
N LEU A 413 9.21 -5.40 23.42
CA LEU A 413 8.87 -6.69 22.79
C LEU A 413 9.63 -7.85 23.46
N PHE A 414 10.94 -7.71 23.65
CA PHE A 414 11.77 -8.75 24.27
C PHE A 414 11.48 -8.91 25.77
N ARG A 415 11.27 -7.81 26.50
CA ARG A 415 10.84 -7.85 27.91
C ARG A 415 9.54 -8.64 28.09
N ILE A 416 8.55 -8.40 27.22
CA ILE A 416 7.28 -9.13 27.24
C ILE A 416 7.51 -10.60 26.86
N ALA A 417 8.32 -10.87 25.84
CA ALA A 417 8.65 -12.24 25.44
C ALA A 417 9.27 -13.04 26.59
N ASP A 418 10.19 -12.43 27.35
CA ASP A 418 10.85 -13.09 28.46
C ASP A 418 9.91 -13.32 29.66
N ALA A 419 9.01 -12.37 29.93
CA ALA A 419 7.94 -12.56 30.91
C ALA A 419 6.99 -13.72 30.52
N LEU A 420 6.63 -13.81 29.24
CA LEU A 420 5.80 -14.90 28.71
C LEU A 420 6.52 -16.24 28.83
N LYS A 421 7.81 -16.33 28.47
CA LYS A 421 8.61 -17.55 28.63
C LYS A 421 8.62 -18.02 30.07
N ALA A 422 8.81 -17.12 31.04
CA ALA A 422 8.83 -17.47 32.47
C ALA A 422 7.49 -18.05 32.95
N THR A 423 6.38 -17.69 32.30
CA THR A 423 5.03 -18.14 32.64
C THR A 423 4.63 -19.44 31.93
N VAL A 424 5.20 -19.72 30.76
CA VAL A 424 4.85 -20.85 29.87
C VAL A 424 5.69 -22.12 30.14
N VAL A 425 6.58 -22.13 31.14
CA VAL A 425 7.47 -23.27 31.46
C VAL A 425 6.72 -24.45 32.11
N ALA A 426 5.93 -25.17 31.30
CA ALA A 426 5.60 -26.57 31.51
C ALA A 426 5.20 -27.20 30.16
N VAL A 427 6.18 -27.67 29.37
CA VAL A 427 6.17 -28.86 28.48
C VAL A 427 7.52 -28.93 27.71
N PRO A 428 8.08 -30.13 27.42
CA PRO A 428 9.47 -30.32 27.00
C PRO A 428 9.74 -30.01 25.52
N ALA A 429 11.01 -29.76 25.23
CA ALA A 429 11.57 -29.38 23.93
C ALA A 429 11.40 -30.45 22.84
N GLU A 430 10.98 -30.02 21.65
CA GLU A 430 11.05 -30.79 20.41
C GLU A 430 12.46 -30.70 19.77
N THR A 431 12.89 -31.84 19.25
CA THR A 431 14.17 -32.14 18.60
C THR A 431 14.45 -31.29 17.35
N PRO A 432 15.73 -30.99 17.02
CA PRO A 432 16.09 -30.22 15.84
C PRO A 432 16.12 -31.10 14.56
N GLU A 433 15.57 -30.57 13.47
CA GLU A 433 15.68 -31.11 12.11
C GLU A 433 17.05 -30.79 11.46
N PRO A 434 17.55 -31.64 10.53
CA PRO A 434 18.91 -31.56 9.99
C PRO A 434 19.09 -30.46 8.92
N PRO A 435 20.35 -30.06 8.62
CA PRO A 435 20.65 -28.96 7.70
C PRO A 435 20.54 -29.39 6.22
N ASP A 436 19.95 -28.52 5.40
CA ASP A 436 19.79 -28.70 3.96
C ASP A 436 21.09 -28.37 3.21
N GLU A 437 21.53 -29.30 2.36
CA GLU A 437 22.77 -29.24 1.59
C GLU A 437 22.64 -28.27 0.41
N ARG A 438 23.57 -27.33 0.32
CA ARG A 438 23.74 -26.45 -0.85
C ARG A 438 24.23 -27.25 -2.04
N GLN A 439 23.56 -27.11 -3.18
CA GLN A 439 24.11 -27.46 -4.48
C GLN A 439 24.36 -26.17 -5.28
N ASP A 440 25.64 -25.81 -5.38
CA ASP A 440 26.17 -24.87 -6.37
C ASP A 440 26.25 -25.58 -7.73
N GLU A 441 25.83 -24.91 -8.80
CA GLU A 441 26.16 -25.26 -10.19
C GLU A 441 26.33 -23.95 -11.02
N PRO A 442 27.17 -23.97 -12.08
CA PRO A 442 28.13 -22.89 -12.36
C PRO A 442 27.71 -21.86 -13.42
N ALA A 443 28.49 -20.78 -13.44
CA ALA A 443 28.38 -19.64 -14.34
C ALA A 443 28.58 -20.00 -15.82
N GLY A 444 27.61 -19.62 -16.66
CA GLY A 444 27.72 -19.60 -18.12
C GLY A 444 28.42 -18.34 -18.62
N GLN A 445 29.45 -18.54 -19.43
CA GLN A 445 30.29 -17.53 -20.09
C GLN A 445 29.50 -16.65 -21.07
N GLN A 446 29.75 -15.34 -21.05
CA GLN A 446 29.34 -14.41 -22.11
C GLN A 446 30.53 -14.12 -23.04
N PRO A 447 30.34 -14.03 -24.37
CA PRO A 447 31.42 -13.80 -25.32
C PRO A 447 31.79 -12.32 -25.46
N ASP A 448 33.07 -12.16 -25.77
CA ASP A 448 33.87 -10.97 -25.99
C ASP A 448 33.33 -10.03 -27.09
N THR A 449 33.31 -8.73 -26.82
CA THR A 449 33.27 -7.68 -27.85
C THR A 449 34.11 -6.49 -27.37
N GLN A 450 35.28 -6.32 -27.99
CA GLN A 450 36.13 -5.15 -27.82
C GLN A 450 35.46 -3.88 -28.36
N ALA A 451 35.55 -2.80 -27.60
CA ALA A 451 35.22 -1.44 -28.01
C ALA A 451 36.32 -0.47 -27.51
N PRO A 452 36.50 0.70 -28.17
CA PRO A 452 37.76 1.45 -28.18
C PRO A 452 38.03 2.31 -26.93
N ALA A 453 39.24 2.89 -26.91
CA ALA A 453 39.94 3.56 -25.80
C ALA A 453 39.16 4.65 -25.01
N PRO A 454 39.52 4.89 -23.73
CA PRO A 454 38.67 5.60 -22.78
C PRO A 454 38.76 7.13 -22.90
N PRO A 455 37.65 7.88 -22.74
CA PRO A 455 37.72 9.30 -22.40
C PRO A 455 38.05 9.47 -20.90
N GLU A 456 38.77 10.54 -20.59
CA GLU A 456 39.31 10.84 -19.26
C GLU A 456 38.26 10.86 -18.15
N LEU A 457 38.66 10.32 -16.99
CA LEU A 457 37.85 10.24 -15.78
C LEU A 457 37.54 11.66 -15.24
N PRO A 458 36.33 11.89 -14.72
CA PRO A 458 36.02 13.14 -14.02
C PRO A 458 36.98 13.34 -12.83
N PRO A 459 37.27 14.60 -12.45
CA PRO A 459 38.24 14.92 -11.39
C PRO A 459 37.86 14.23 -10.07
N SER A 460 38.87 13.77 -9.32
CA SER A 460 38.68 13.04 -8.06
C SER A 460 38.12 13.96 -6.98
N TRP A 461 36.95 13.64 -6.45
CA TRP A 461 36.45 14.21 -5.19
C TRP A 461 37.41 13.87 -4.03
N THR A 462 37.68 14.85 -3.17
CA THR A 462 38.33 14.63 -1.88
C THR A 462 37.31 14.16 -0.84
N GLU A 463 37.78 13.65 0.29
CA GLU A 463 36.93 13.28 1.43
C GLU A 463 36.08 14.46 1.92
N ALA A 464 36.68 15.66 1.95
CA ALA A 464 35.97 16.90 2.29
C ALA A 464 34.85 17.21 1.28
N ASP A 465 35.08 17.03 -0.02
CA ASP A 465 34.04 17.27 -1.03
C ASP A 465 32.87 16.28 -0.90
N PHE A 466 33.17 15.02 -0.58
CA PHE A 466 32.14 13.98 -0.37
C PHE A 466 31.30 14.23 0.89
N GLU A 467 31.92 14.69 1.98
CA GLU A 467 31.22 14.95 3.25
C GLU A 467 30.45 16.27 3.25
N THR A 468 30.91 17.26 2.47
CA THR A 468 30.30 18.60 2.43
C THR A 468 29.23 18.76 1.35
N ASP A 469 29.11 17.82 0.40
CA ASP A 469 28.01 17.85 -0.57
C ASP A 469 26.66 17.70 0.16
N PRO A 470 25.79 18.72 0.10
CA PRO A 470 24.58 18.77 0.92
C PRO A 470 23.55 17.72 0.50
N GLN A 471 23.50 17.32 -0.77
CA GLN A 471 22.55 16.32 -1.24
C GLN A 471 23.00 14.92 -0.80
N VAL A 472 24.29 14.61 -0.98
CA VAL A 472 24.87 13.32 -0.59
C VAL A 472 24.82 13.16 0.93
N ALA A 473 25.25 14.15 1.70
CA ALA A 473 25.19 14.11 3.16
C ALA A 473 23.76 13.92 3.68
N HIS A 474 22.77 14.62 3.09
CA HIS A 474 21.37 14.50 3.48
C HIS A 474 20.78 13.11 3.21
N LEU A 475 21.17 12.46 2.10
CA LEU A 475 20.74 11.09 1.82
C LEU A 475 21.31 10.09 2.82
N PHE A 476 22.59 10.19 3.16
CA PHE A 476 23.20 9.33 4.17
C PHE A 476 22.61 9.58 5.56
N HIS A 477 22.29 10.83 5.91
CA HIS A 477 21.65 11.15 7.18
C HIS A 477 20.25 10.55 7.31
N ASN A 478 19.43 10.64 6.25
CA ASN A 478 18.01 10.27 6.32
C ASN A 478 17.72 8.82 5.88
N CYS A 479 18.66 8.13 5.24
CA CYS A 479 18.50 6.74 4.83
C CYS A 479 19.51 5.81 5.55
N PRO A 480 19.09 5.06 6.59
CA PRO A 480 19.96 4.17 7.35
C PRO A 480 20.65 3.09 6.52
N VAL A 481 20.02 2.69 5.41
CA VAL A 481 20.61 1.71 4.48
C VAL A 481 21.81 2.30 3.76
N LEU A 482 21.69 3.53 3.24
CA LEU A 482 22.82 4.19 2.60
C LEU A 482 23.94 4.44 3.61
N ALA A 483 23.60 4.90 4.83
CA ALA A 483 24.58 5.11 5.91
C ALA A 483 25.37 3.83 6.21
N GLU A 484 24.69 2.69 6.28
CA GLU A 484 25.33 1.40 6.51
C GLU A 484 26.22 0.95 5.34
N LEU A 485 25.81 1.20 4.09
CA LEU A 485 26.67 0.92 2.93
C LEU A 485 27.93 1.80 2.94
N LYS A 486 27.83 3.09 3.31
CA LYS A 486 28.99 3.97 3.51
C LYS A 486 29.90 3.41 4.61
N ARG A 487 29.34 3.01 5.75
CA ARG A 487 30.08 2.41 6.87
C ARG A 487 30.82 1.14 6.44
N GLN A 488 30.19 0.25 5.66
CA GLN A 488 30.83 -0.96 5.15
C GLN A 488 31.99 -0.65 4.20
N VAL A 489 31.86 0.36 3.33
CA VAL A 489 32.97 0.83 2.50
C VAL A 489 34.12 1.34 3.38
N GLU A 490 33.82 2.12 4.42
CA GLU A 490 34.83 2.74 5.29
C GLU A 490 35.57 1.72 6.16
N GLU A 491 34.84 0.77 6.75
CA GLU A 491 35.41 -0.21 7.68
C GLU A 491 35.97 -1.46 6.99
N HIS A 492 35.27 -1.97 5.98
CA HIS A 492 35.58 -3.27 5.38
C HIS A 492 36.19 -3.15 3.99
N ARG A 493 36.15 -1.95 3.38
CA ARG A 493 36.75 -1.67 2.06
C ARG A 493 36.24 -2.64 0.98
N GLN A 494 35.02 -3.13 1.12
CA GLN A 494 34.37 -4.10 0.23
C GLN A 494 32.86 -3.90 0.24
N LEU A 495 32.23 -4.14 -0.91
CA LEU A 495 30.77 -4.21 -1.06
C LEU A 495 30.42 -5.34 -2.00
N MET A 496 29.38 -6.11 -1.69
CA MET A 496 28.83 -7.12 -2.59
C MET A 496 28.23 -6.47 -3.85
N HIS A 497 28.12 -7.25 -4.94
CA HIS A 497 27.62 -6.75 -6.23
C HIS A 497 26.29 -5.98 -6.11
N ASP A 498 25.31 -6.56 -5.41
CA ASP A 498 23.99 -5.93 -5.21
C ASP A 498 24.05 -4.65 -4.35
N GLU A 499 24.97 -4.57 -3.40
CA GLU A 499 25.21 -3.37 -2.57
C GLU A 499 25.81 -2.24 -3.40
N ARG A 500 26.78 -2.56 -4.28
CA ARG A 500 27.33 -1.60 -5.25
C ARG A 500 26.24 -1.07 -6.18
N LEU A 501 25.38 -1.94 -6.70
CA LEU A 501 24.26 -1.54 -7.56
C LEU A 501 23.28 -0.59 -6.84
N VAL A 502 23.05 -0.78 -5.54
CA VAL A 502 22.21 0.14 -4.76
C VAL A 502 22.82 1.53 -4.68
N LEU A 503 24.12 1.66 -4.41
CA LEU A 503 24.80 2.96 -4.43
C LEU A 503 24.76 3.61 -5.81
N VAL A 504 25.12 2.86 -6.85
CA VAL A 504 25.12 3.31 -8.25
C VAL A 504 23.75 3.82 -8.68
N HIS A 505 22.69 3.03 -8.49
CA HIS A 505 21.33 3.36 -8.94
C HIS A 505 20.53 4.22 -7.95
N THR A 506 21.16 4.73 -6.90
CA THR A 506 20.56 5.72 -6.00
C THR A 506 21.31 7.04 -6.12
N LEU A 507 22.59 7.06 -5.75
CA LEU A 507 23.41 8.26 -5.78
C LEU A 507 23.76 8.68 -7.20
N GLY A 508 23.93 7.74 -8.14
CA GLY A 508 24.29 8.05 -9.52
C GLY A 508 23.27 8.89 -10.29
N HIS A 509 22.05 9.06 -9.76
CA HIS A 509 21.03 9.95 -10.32
C HIS A 509 21.18 11.42 -9.87
N LEU A 510 22.05 11.71 -8.91
CA LEU A 510 22.35 13.06 -8.47
C LEU A 510 23.24 13.81 -9.48
N PRO A 511 23.21 15.15 -9.51
CA PRO A 511 24.14 15.94 -10.32
C PRO A 511 25.62 15.64 -10.04
N ALA A 512 26.01 15.51 -8.76
CA ALA A 512 27.34 15.07 -8.32
C ALA A 512 27.41 13.55 -8.05
N GLY A 513 26.42 12.80 -8.53
CA GLY A 513 26.23 11.38 -8.27
C GLY A 513 27.38 10.48 -8.70
N PRO A 514 27.87 10.61 -9.95
CA PRO A 514 29.03 9.84 -10.43
C PRO A 514 30.26 10.02 -9.54
N GLN A 515 30.54 11.26 -9.10
CA GLN A 515 31.66 11.58 -8.23
C GLN A 515 31.51 10.92 -6.86
N ALA A 516 30.31 11.01 -6.27
CA ALA A 516 29.98 10.39 -4.99
C ALA A 516 30.13 8.86 -5.00
N VAL A 517 29.55 8.23 -6.02
CA VAL A 517 29.64 6.78 -6.20
C VAL A 517 31.08 6.37 -6.43
N ASN A 518 31.81 7.06 -7.31
CA ASN A 518 33.19 6.71 -7.63
C ASN A 518 34.12 6.90 -6.44
N TYR A 519 33.89 7.90 -5.60
CA TYR A 519 34.64 8.09 -4.36
C TYR A 519 34.53 6.85 -3.46
N LEU A 520 33.32 6.36 -3.21
CA LEU A 520 33.09 5.15 -2.42
C LEU A 520 33.66 3.90 -3.10
N LEU A 521 33.40 3.73 -4.39
CA LEU A 521 33.86 2.57 -5.14
C LEU A 521 35.39 2.48 -5.23
N ARG A 522 36.11 3.60 -5.32
CA ARG A 522 37.58 3.62 -5.28
C ARG A 522 38.16 3.20 -3.93
N LYS A 523 37.38 3.30 -2.84
CA LYS A 523 37.80 2.76 -1.55
C LYS A 523 37.69 1.23 -1.53
N CYS A 524 36.81 0.63 -2.33
CA CYS A 524 36.66 -0.82 -2.37
C CYS A 524 37.82 -1.51 -3.09
N LEU A 525 38.36 -2.59 -2.51
CA LEU A 525 39.50 -3.32 -3.06
C LEU A 525 39.17 -4.13 -4.33
N ASP A 526 37.90 -4.49 -4.49
CA ASP A 526 37.41 -5.42 -5.52
C ASP A 526 36.77 -4.71 -6.73
N VAL A 527 36.90 -3.38 -6.82
CA VAL A 527 36.27 -2.59 -7.88
C VAL A 527 37.30 -2.16 -8.91
N ALA A 528 37.14 -2.64 -10.13
CA ALA A 528 37.98 -2.28 -11.27
C ALA A 528 37.60 -0.88 -11.84
N PRO A 529 38.54 -0.13 -12.44
CA PRO A 529 38.29 1.23 -12.93
C PRO A 529 37.18 1.37 -13.98
N ASP A 530 36.91 0.32 -14.75
CA ASP A 530 35.84 0.25 -15.74
C ASP A 530 34.43 0.19 -15.13
N GLN A 531 34.32 -0.12 -13.84
CA GLN A 531 33.07 -0.13 -13.08
C GLN A 531 32.69 1.25 -12.51
N LEU A 532 33.53 2.27 -12.73
CA LEU A 532 33.26 3.65 -12.29
C LEU A 532 32.26 4.36 -13.23
N LEU A 533 31.40 5.18 -12.63
CA LEU A 533 30.42 5.98 -13.36
C LEU A 533 31.09 7.12 -14.12
N LYS A 534 30.74 7.27 -15.40
CA LYS A 534 31.26 8.35 -16.27
C LYS A 534 30.35 9.58 -16.29
N SER A 535 29.05 9.39 -16.11
CA SER A 535 28.04 10.45 -16.16
C SER A 535 26.83 10.09 -15.30
N PRO A 536 26.00 11.08 -14.93
CA PRO A 536 24.80 10.81 -14.14
C PRO A 536 23.86 9.84 -14.87
N LEU A 537 23.25 8.94 -14.09
CA LEU A 537 22.31 7.96 -14.61
C LEU A 537 21.00 8.63 -15.04
N ARG A 538 20.51 8.24 -16.22
CA ARG A 538 19.21 8.65 -16.73
C ARG A 538 18.11 7.71 -16.26
N GLY A 539 16.89 8.22 -16.16
CA GLY A 539 15.72 7.46 -15.73
C GLY A 539 15.48 7.53 -14.22
N ASN A 540 14.80 6.51 -13.71
CA ASN A 540 14.23 6.51 -12.36
C ASN A 540 15.17 5.88 -11.33
N PRO A 541 15.43 6.53 -10.18
CA PRO A 541 16.25 5.98 -9.11
C PRO A 541 15.64 4.70 -8.52
N MET A 542 16.51 3.85 -7.95
CA MET A 542 16.10 2.57 -7.37
C MET A 542 15.06 2.75 -6.26
N SER A 543 13.95 1.99 -6.34
CA SER A 543 12.90 2.03 -5.31
C SER A 543 13.34 1.32 -4.02
N CYS A 544 12.82 1.74 -2.88
CA CYS A 544 13.06 1.09 -1.58
C CYS A 544 12.69 -0.40 -1.60
N ALA A 545 11.63 -0.78 -2.33
CA ALA A 545 11.25 -2.17 -2.51
C ALA A 545 12.32 -2.98 -3.27
N LYS A 546 12.92 -2.41 -4.32
CA LYS A 546 13.99 -3.06 -5.09
C LYS A 546 15.28 -3.16 -4.28
N ILE A 547 15.58 -2.15 -3.45
CA ILE A 547 16.70 -2.17 -2.50
C ILE A 547 16.53 -3.33 -1.51
N ARG A 548 15.39 -3.41 -0.82
CA ARG A 548 15.10 -4.49 0.16
C ARG A 548 15.15 -5.89 -0.46
N LYS A 549 14.69 -6.03 -1.70
CA LYS A 549 14.77 -7.30 -2.43
C LYS A 549 16.20 -7.72 -2.74
N ARG A 550 17.08 -6.77 -3.06
CA ARG A 550 18.48 -7.04 -3.44
C ARG A 550 19.41 -7.22 -2.23
N ILE A 551 19.28 -6.35 -1.24
CA ILE A 551 20.19 -6.30 -0.08
C ILE A 551 19.44 -6.47 1.23
N GLY A 552 18.46 -7.39 1.25
CA GLY A 552 17.66 -7.69 2.43
C GLY A 552 18.48 -8.09 3.65
N HIS A 553 19.68 -8.66 3.44
CA HIS A 553 20.62 -8.98 4.51
C HIS A 553 21.17 -7.74 5.23
N VAL A 554 21.25 -6.60 4.55
CA VAL A 554 21.61 -5.28 5.11
C VAL A 554 20.36 -4.61 5.69
N THR A 555 19.26 -4.51 4.93
CA THR A 555 18.10 -3.71 5.33
C THR A 555 17.41 -4.22 6.60
N ARG A 556 17.49 -5.53 6.89
CA ARG A 556 16.97 -6.12 8.13
C ARG A 556 17.81 -5.81 9.38
N ARG A 557 19.06 -5.39 9.21
CA ARG A 557 20.00 -5.13 10.32
C ARG A 557 20.03 -3.66 10.74
N VAL A 558 19.42 -2.80 9.96
CA VAL A 558 19.35 -1.35 10.19
C VAL A 558 17.89 -0.95 10.37
N PRO A 559 17.59 0.19 11.03
CA PRO A 559 16.22 0.66 11.25
C PRO A 559 15.58 1.23 9.97
N CYS A 560 15.54 0.46 8.87
CA CYS A 560 15.00 0.89 7.58
C CYS A 560 13.46 0.92 7.58
N ASN A 561 12.90 2.09 7.91
CA ASN A 561 11.47 2.39 7.91
C ASN A 561 11.12 3.76 7.31
N CYS A 562 11.93 4.25 6.36
CA CYS A 562 11.79 5.58 5.74
C CYS A 562 10.32 5.91 5.43
N ASP A 563 9.84 7.03 5.99
CA ASP A 563 8.51 7.57 5.75
C ASP A 563 8.60 8.66 4.68
N PHE A 564 7.74 8.56 3.66
CA PHE A 564 7.65 9.49 2.56
C PHE A 564 6.26 10.14 2.49
N SER A 565 5.64 10.33 3.66
CA SER A 565 4.34 10.98 3.81
C SER A 565 4.23 12.36 3.15
N PHE A 566 5.36 13.06 3.01
CA PHE A 566 5.46 14.35 2.31
C PHE A 566 5.46 14.25 0.77
N ALA A 567 5.56 13.05 0.19
CA ALA A 567 5.63 12.82 -1.26
C ALA A 567 4.65 11.72 -1.73
N PRO A 568 3.33 11.87 -1.50
CA PRO A 568 2.31 10.81 -1.68
C PRO A 568 2.19 10.28 -3.11
N ASN A 569 2.51 11.09 -4.12
CA ASN A 569 2.39 10.74 -5.54
C ASN A 569 3.66 10.13 -6.14
N HIS A 570 4.66 9.81 -5.31
CA HIS A 570 5.92 9.24 -5.76
C HIS A 570 6.09 7.83 -5.18
N TYR A 571 6.73 6.95 -5.95
CA TYR A 571 7.09 5.63 -5.43
C TYR A 571 8.22 5.80 -4.38
N PRO A 572 8.23 5.03 -3.28
CA PRO A 572 9.27 5.14 -2.26
C PRO A 572 10.67 4.90 -2.83
N THR A 573 11.56 5.88 -2.66
CA THR A 573 12.99 5.82 -3.04
C THR A 573 13.80 6.75 -2.14
N PRO A 574 15.06 6.40 -1.77
CA PRO A 574 15.86 7.24 -0.88
C PRO A 574 16.01 8.69 -1.38
N THR A 575 16.03 8.91 -2.70
CA THR A 575 16.18 10.26 -3.27
C THR A 575 15.03 11.21 -2.92
N LEU A 576 13.86 10.69 -2.50
CA LEU A 576 12.78 11.54 -2.02
C LEU A 576 13.15 12.32 -0.75
N HIS A 577 14.10 11.85 0.06
CA HIS A 577 14.58 12.62 1.21
C HIS A 577 15.14 14.00 0.79
N LEU A 578 15.61 14.18 -0.46
CA LEU A 578 16.06 15.49 -0.94
C LEU A 578 14.94 16.54 -1.00
N LEU A 579 13.68 16.12 -1.04
CA LEU A 579 12.54 17.04 -0.97
C LEU A 579 12.38 17.68 0.42
N THR A 580 13.02 17.13 1.45
CA THR A 580 13.07 17.71 2.80
C THR A 580 14.31 18.56 3.05
N LEU A 581 15.27 18.58 2.11
CA LEU A 581 16.44 19.45 2.18
C LEU A 581 15.99 20.92 1.96
N PRO A 582 16.43 21.90 2.77
CA PRO A 582 16.07 23.30 2.57
C PRO A 582 16.43 23.80 1.16
N PRO A 583 15.61 24.65 0.51
CA PRO A 583 15.85 25.11 -0.86
C PRO A 583 17.23 25.71 -1.09
N ASP A 584 17.74 26.45 -0.10
CA ASP A 584 19.05 27.11 -0.13
C ASP A 584 20.23 26.11 -0.11
N ALA A 585 20.00 24.90 0.42
CA ALA A 585 20.98 23.81 0.44
C ALA A 585 20.83 22.84 -0.76
N ARG A 586 19.81 22.98 -1.61
CA ARG A 586 19.60 22.10 -2.79
C ARG A 586 20.54 22.43 -3.94
N ARG A 587 21.11 23.63 -3.97
CA ARG A 587 22.20 24.01 -4.87
C ARG A 587 23.48 24.09 -4.05
N PRO A 588 24.59 23.47 -4.49
CA PRO A 588 25.88 23.99 -4.07
C PRO A 588 25.88 25.47 -4.46
N GLU A 589 26.11 26.36 -3.50
CA GLU A 589 26.38 27.75 -3.80
C GLU A 589 27.55 27.74 -4.78
N ALA A 590 27.29 28.10 -6.05
CA ALA A 590 28.37 28.24 -7.00
C ALA A 590 29.27 29.33 -6.41
N ALA A 591 30.48 28.96 -5.99
CA ALA A 591 31.48 29.91 -5.55
C ALA A 591 31.49 31.04 -6.57
N GLN A 592 31.13 32.25 -6.15
CA GLN A 592 31.20 33.40 -7.03
C GLN A 592 32.64 33.47 -7.52
N PRO A 593 32.87 33.48 -8.85
CA PRO A 593 34.23 33.57 -9.34
C PRO A 593 34.85 34.85 -8.74
N PRO A 594 36.12 34.82 -8.32
CA PRO A 594 36.76 35.99 -7.72
C PRO A 594 36.59 37.20 -8.64
N ALA A 595 36.53 38.41 -8.07
CA ALA A 595 36.15 39.63 -8.79
C ALA A 595 37.00 39.92 -10.04
N ASP A 596 38.15 39.28 -10.18
CA ASP A 596 39.09 39.36 -11.30
C ASP A 596 38.96 38.22 -12.33
N ALA A 597 38.17 37.19 -12.10
CA ALA A 597 38.08 36.00 -12.95
C ALA A 597 37.63 36.30 -14.38
N GLU A 598 36.71 37.25 -14.55
CA GLU A 598 36.28 37.68 -15.89
C GLU A 598 37.42 38.40 -16.63
N SER A 599 38.23 39.19 -15.91
CA SER A 599 39.41 39.86 -16.46
C SER A 599 40.51 38.84 -16.82
N MET A 600 40.74 37.84 -15.96
CA MET A 600 41.67 36.74 -16.22
C MET A 600 41.24 35.88 -17.41
N ALA A 601 39.96 35.54 -17.52
CA ALA A 601 39.43 34.76 -18.64
C ALA A 601 39.56 35.52 -19.97
N ARG A 602 39.27 36.83 -19.99
CA ARG A 602 39.48 37.69 -21.17
C ARG A 602 40.96 37.74 -21.57
N ARG A 603 41.87 37.90 -20.61
CA ARG A 603 43.32 37.95 -20.85
C ARG A 603 43.86 36.60 -21.31
N PHE A 604 43.39 35.49 -20.74
CA PHE A 604 43.72 34.14 -21.16
C PHE A 604 43.26 33.88 -22.60
N GLY A 605 42.02 34.25 -22.96
CA GLY A 605 41.52 34.10 -24.33
C GLY A 605 42.32 34.91 -25.37
N VAL A 606 42.83 36.08 -25.00
CA VAL A 606 43.76 36.86 -25.86
C VAL A 606 45.10 36.15 -26.01
N LEU A 607 45.69 35.66 -24.92
CA LEU A 607 46.96 34.95 -24.95
C LEU A 607 46.86 33.63 -25.71
N GLN A 608 45.74 32.92 -25.62
CA GLN A 608 45.52 31.67 -26.33
C GLN A 608 45.44 31.87 -27.85
N ARG A 609 44.70 32.88 -28.31
CA ARG A 609 44.69 33.24 -29.75
C ARG A 609 46.09 33.62 -30.25
N ARG A 610 46.84 34.39 -29.46
CA ARG A 610 48.21 34.78 -29.80
C ARG A 610 49.15 33.57 -29.84
N ARG A 611 48.99 32.61 -28.94
CA ARG A 611 49.73 31.33 -28.98
C ARG A 611 49.44 30.58 -30.29
N GLU A 612 48.17 30.43 -30.64
CA GLU A 612 47.74 29.75 -31.88
C GLU A 612 48.21 30.47 -33.16
N GLU A 613 48.34 31.79 -33.14
CA GLU A 613 48.96 32.57 -34.23
C GLU A 613 50.47 32.31 -34.32
N ILE A 614 51.20 32.43 -33.21
CA ILE A 614 52.64 32.17 -33.15
C ILE A 614 52.95 30.73 -33.57
N GLU A 615 52.15 29.76 -33.15
CA GLU A 615 52.35 28.34 -33.46
C GLU A 615 52.11 28.05 -34.94
N ARG A 616 51.12 28.72 -35.56
CA ARG A 616 50.92 28.66 -37.01
C ARG A 616 52.06 29.33 -37.78
N GLU A 617 52.52 30.49 -37.35
CA GLU A 617 53.67 31.17 -37.96
C GLU A 617 54.94 30.34 -37.82
N TRP A 618 55.17 29.76 -36.64
CA TRP A 618 56.29 28.87 -36.37
C TRP A 618 56.24 27.64 -37.27
N GLN A 619 55.09 26.97 -37.41
CA GLN A 619 54.95 25.81 -38.29
C GLN A 619 55.20 26.18 -39.76
N GLN A 620 54.68 27.32 -40.23
CA GLN A 620 54.94 27.80 -41.59
C GLN A 620 56.42 28.08 -41.84
N LEU A 621 57.12 28.69 -40.87
CA LEU A 621 58.56 28.94 -40.96
C LEU A 621 59.36 27.64 -40.88
N HIS A 622 58.97 26.71 -40.00
CA HIS A 622 59.56 25.39 -39.86
C HIS A 622 59.47 24.63 -41.19
N ASP A 623 58.28 24.51 -41.78
CA ASP A 623 58.07 23.79 -43.04
C ASP A 623 58.86 24.41 -44.20
N ARG A 624 58.90 25.75 -44.26
CA ARG A 624 59.70 26.48 -45.25
C ARG A 624 61.19 26.22 -45.08
N LEU A 625 61.68 26.27 -43.84
CA LEU A 625 63.08 26.03 -43.54
C LEU A 625 63.48 24.58 -43.87
N CYS A 626 62.65 23.60 -43.49
CA CYS A 626 62.82 22.21 -43.89
C CYS A 626 62.85 22.06 -45.41
N SER A 627 61.94 22.72 -46.15
CA SER A 627 61.95 22.72 -47.62
C SER A 627 63.21 23.32 -48.22
N ILE A 628 63.75 24.39 -47.64
CA ILE A 628 65.02 25.00 -48.07
C ILE A 628 66.18 24.03 -47.83
N LEU A 629 66.24 23.43 -46.63
CA LEU A 629 67.29 22.49 -46.26
C LEU A 629 67.28 21.24 -47.16
N ARG A 630 66.12 20.74 -47.57
CA ARG A 630 66.02 19.62 -48.54
C ARG A 630 66.67 19.92 -49.90
N MET A 631 66.77 21.20 -50.30
CA MET A 631 67.40 21.61 -51.54
C MET A 631 68.92 21.83 -51.42
N LEU A 632 69.47 21.85 -50.20
CA LEU A 632 70.89 22.04 -49.95
C LEU A 632 71.64 20.70 -49.95
N PRO A 633 72.89 20.64 -50.48
CA PRO A 633 73.64 19.39 -50.63
C PRO A 633 73.80 18.62 -49.31
N ASP A 634 74.08 19.33 -48.23
CA ASP A 634 74.35 18.75 -46.90
C ASP A 634 73.19 18.95 -45.92
N ARG A 635 72.02 19.36 -46.41
CA ARG A 635 70.81 19.66 -45.61
C ARG A 635 71.06 20.52 -44.38
N THR A 636 72.01 21.46 -44.49
CA THR A 636 72.49 22.30 -43.39
C THR A 636 72.50 23.77 -43.82
N LEU A 637 71.99 24.66 -42.97
CA LEU A 637 72.03 26.12 -43.15
C LEU A 637 72.81 26.74 -41.99
N VAL A 638 73.92 27.41 -42.31
CA VAL A 638 74.82 28.03 -41.32
C VAL A 638 74.44 29.51 -41.12
N LEU A 639 74.29 29.90 -39.87
CA LEU A 639 74.06 31.26 -39.39
C LEU A 639 75.22 31.69 -38.46
N PRO A 640 75.41 32.99 -38.18
CA PRO A 640 76.47 33.45 -37.28
C PRO A 640 76.40 32.84 -35.87
N GLU A 641 75.18 32.66 -35.36
CA GLU A 641 74.88 32.14 -34.03
C GLU A 641 74.81 30.60 -33.93
N GLY A 642 74.85 29.88 -35.05
CA GLY A 642 74.71 28.41 -35.08
C GLY A 642 74.31 27.89 -36.44
N ARG A 643 73.86 26.64 -36.51
CA ARG A 643 73.40 26.03 -37.76
C ARG A 643 72.13 25.23 -37.56
N TYR A 644 71.24 25.30 -38.54
CA TYR A 644 70.09 24.41 -38.66
C TYR A 644 70.44 23.22 -39.55
N ARG A 645 70.09 22.01 -39.11
CA ARG A 645 70.26 20.78 -39.86
C ARG A 645 68.98 19.98 -39.90
N LEU A 646 68.62 19.49 -41.08
CA LEU A 646 67.53 18.53 -41.23
C LEU A 646 68.11 17.12 -41.18
N ILE A 647 67.87 16.40 -40.09
CA ILE A 647 68.33 15.02 -39.88
C ILE A 647 67.15 14.05 -40.01
N GLU A 648 67.42 12.81 -40.38
CA GLU A 648 66.40 11.78 -40.46
C GLU A 648 66.61 10.78 -39.33
N GLN A 649 65.65 10.72 -38.40
CA GLN A 649 65.65 9.77 -37.28
C GLN A 649 64.42 8.87 -37.39
N GLU A 650 64.63 7.55 -37.42
CA GLU A 650 63.56 6.55 -37.49
C GLU A 650 62.53 6.77 -38.62
N GLY A 651 62.96 7.34 -39.75
CA GLY A 651 62.10 7.64 -40.90
C GLY A 651 61.28 8.93 -40.77
N VAL A 652 61.55 9.75 -39.76
CA VAL A 652 60.98 11.08 -39.58
C VAL A 652 62.09 12.13 -39.73
N GLU A 653 61.85 13.13 -40.58
CA GLU A 653 62.76 14.27 -40.72
C GLU A 653 62.57 15.23 -39.54
N GLU A 654 63.64 15.50 -38.79
CA GLU A 654 63.68 16.39 -37.63
C GLU A 654 64.62 17.58 -37.89
N LEU A 655 64.15 18.79 -37.60
CA LEU A 655 64.93 20.02 -37.71
C LEU A 655 65.67 20.28 -36.39
N VAL A 656 67.00 20.20 -36.41
CA VAL A 656 67.85 20.41 -35.24
C VAL A 656 68.60 21.73 -35.35
N TRP A 657 68.65 22.48 -34.25
CA TRP A 657 69.48 23.66 -34.09
C TRP A 657 70.74 23.31 -33.29
N GLU A 658 71.91 23.66 -33.81
CA GLU A 658 73.19 23.54 -33.12
C GLU A 658 73.79 24.94 -32.93
N GLU A 659 73.88 25.40 -31.68
CA GLU A 659 74.51 26.69 -31.35
C GLU A 659 76.02 26.67 -31.65
N ASN A 660 76.54 27.79 -32.16
CA ASN A 660 77.98 27.94 -32.39
C ASN A 660 78.66 28.20 -31.03
N THR A 661 79.42 27.24 -30.51
CA THR A 661 80.03 27.29 -29.16
C THR A 661 81.35 28.07 -29.09
N GLU A 662 81.71 28.84 -30.12
CA GLU A 662 82.86 29.76 -29.99
C GLU A 662 82.51 30.92 -29.04
N PRO A 663 83.36 31.22 -28.05
CA PRO A 663 83.07 32.24 -27.05
C PRO A 663 82.97 33.63 -27.70
N ARG A 664 81.83 34.29 -27.53
CA ARG A 664 81.69 35.73 -27.82
C ARG A 664 82.72 36.51 -26.98
N PRO A 665 83.52 37.42 -27.56
CA PRO A 665 84.37 38.31 -26.78
C PRO A 665 83.51 39.21 -25.87
N ASP A 666 84.00 39.42 -24.65
CA ASP A 666 83.35 40.10 -23.52
C ASP A 666 82.48 41.30 -23.92
N ARG A 667 81.23 41.28 -23.46
CA ARG A 667 80.39 42.48 -23.38
C ARG A 667 80.48 43.01 -21.95
N PRO A 668 80.82 44.31 -21.73
CA PRO A 668 81.04 44.85 -20.41
C PRO A 668 79.74 44.89 -19.59
N GLU A 669 79.88 44.69 -18.27
CA GLU A 669 78.81 44.70 -17.28
C GLU A 669 77.93 45.96 -17.35
N PRO A 670 76.60 45.85 -17.14
CA PRO A 670 75.75 47.01 -17.01
C PRO A 670 75.96 47.68 -15.64
N VAL A 671 76.29 48.98 -15.69
CA VAL A 671 76.37 49.91 -14.57
C VAL A 671 75.02 49.99 -13.84
N PRO A 672 74.98 50.06 -12.50
CA PRO A 672 73.74 50.24 -11.75
C PRO A 672 73.34 51.71 -11.79
N ASP A 673 72.11 52.02 -12.19
CA ASP A 673 71.57 53.38 -12.09
C ASP A 673 70.50 53.47 -11.00
N SER A 674 70.82 54.28 -10.00
CA SER A 674 70.01 54.65 -8.85
C SER A 674 69.71 56.15 -8.92
N ALA A 675 68.48 56.52 -9.27
CA ALA A 675 67.76 57.77 -8.96
C ALA A 675 66.51 57.82 -9.86
N ALA A 676 65.30 58.18 -9.45
CA ALA A 676 64.88 59.00 -8.33
C ALA A 676 63.50 58.55 -7.82
N ALA A 677 63.33 58.66 -6.51
CA ALA A 677 62.05 58.59 -5.83
C ALA A 677 61.46 60.00 -5.63
N SER A 678 60.14 60.01 -5.43
CA SER A 678 59.30 60.98 -4.72
C SER A 678 59.07 62.37 -5.33
N GLU A 679 57.81 62.61 -5.70
CA GLU A 679 57.04 63.72 -5.12
C GLU A 679 55.67 63.19 -4.66
N ALA A 680 55.33 63.51 -3.42
CA ALA A 680 54.06 63.23 -2.77
C ALA A 680 53.37 64.56 -2.48
N SER A 681 52.04 64.63 -2.56
CA SER A 681 51.18 65.41 -1.66
C SER A 681 49.69 65.09 -1.86
N GLN A 682 48.99 64.99 -0.73
CA GLN A 682 47.56 64.66 -0.55
C GLN A 682 46.66 65.94 -0.68
N PRO A 683 45.47 66.03 -0.05
CA PRO A 683 44.12 65.91 -0.62
C PRO A 683 43.28 67.21 -0.54
N ASP A 684 42.08 67.28 -1.15
CA ASP A 684 40.90 67.94 -0.51
C ASP A 684 39.57 67.89 -1.29
N ALA A 685 38.53 67.47 -0.55
CA ALA A 685 37.18 68.03 -0.33
C ALA A 685 36.34 68.80 -1.39
N VAL A 686 35.12 68.26 -1.60
CA VAL A 686 33.78 68.89 -1.39
C VAL A 686 33.13 69.81 -2.46
N ALA A 687 31.87 69.44 -2.77
CA ALA A 687 30.65 70.27 -2.94
C ALA A 687 29.98 70.52 -4.32
N ARG A 688 28.70 70.10 -4.35
CA ARG A 688 27.46 70.80 -4.80
C ARG A 688 26.93 70.60 -6.25
N HIS A 689 25.83 69.84 -6.32
CA HIS A 689 24.53 70.03 -7.02
C HIS A 689 24.23 71.43 -7.63
N PRO A 690 23.33 71.58 -8.65
CA PRO A 690 21.92 71.13 -8.55
C PRO A 690 21.13 70.72 -9.83
N LEU A 691 20.02 70.00 -9.54
CA LEU A 691 18.65 69.98 -10.11
C LEU A 691 18.33 70.59 -11.48
N SER A 692 17.53 69.87 -12.30
CA SER A 692 16.14 70.27 -12.63
C SER A 692 15.40 69.21 -13.45
N ASP A 693 14.17 68.93 -13.02
CA ASP A 693 13.10 68.13 -13.65
C ASP A 693 12.58 68.70 -14.98
N ALA A 694 11.96 67.85 -15.80
CA ALA A 694 10.68 68.16 -16.46
C ALA A 694 10.02 66.89 -17.03
N GLU A 695 8.75 66.73 -16.68
CA GLU A 695 7.77 65.70 -17.01
C GLU A 695 7.42 65.61 -18.50
N SER A 696 6.84 64.48 -18.95
CA SER A 696 5.40 64.40 -19.26
C SER A 696 4.97 63.17 -20.11
N SER A 697 3.78 62.66 -19.77
CA SER A 697 2.74 62.02 -20.61
C SER A 697 2.78 60.51 -20.95
N GLU A 698 1.86 59.76 -20.32
CA GLU A 698 1.01 58.69 -20.91
C GLU A 698 0.15 59.23 -22.09
N PRO A 699 -0.66 58.47 -22.88
CA PRO A 699 -1.16 57.08 -22.70
C PRO A 699 -1.21 56.22 -23.99
N GLY A 700 -1.73 54.98 -23.92
CA GLY A 700 -2.31 54.33 -25.11
C GLY A 700 -2.41 52.81 -25.11
N ASP A 701 -3.62 52.33 -24.81
CA ASP A 701 -4.32 51.12 -25.29
C ASP A 701 -3.63 50.15 -26.27
N GLY A 702 -3.89 48.84 -26.07
CA GLY A 702 -3.53 47.83 -27.06
C GLY A 702 -3.93 46.39 -26.73
N SER A 703 -5.22 46.15 -26.64
CA SER A 703 -5.88 44.84 -26.53
C SER A 703 -5.42 43.77 -27.53
N GLY A 704 -5.34 42.52 -27.04
CA GLY A 704 -5.93 41.34 -27.70
C GLY A 704 -5.14 40.65 -28.83
N HIS A 705 -4.88 39.35 -28.67
CA HIS A 705 -5.42 38.28 -29.54
C HIS A 705 -4.62 36.97 -29.39
N THR A 706 -5.27 35.98 -28.78
CA THR A 706 -5.33 34.58 -29.25
C THR A 706 -6.66 34.39 -30.00
N PRO A 707 -6.91 33.32 -30.79
CA PRO A 707 -6.06 32.45 -31.62
C PRO A 707 -6.66 32.37 -33.07
N PRO A 708 -6.25 31.45 -33.99
CA PRO A 708 -6.74 30.05 -34.04
C PRO A 708 -5.63 29.04 -34.52
N SER A 709 -5.71 27.71 -34.47
CA SER A 709 -6.79 26.70 -34.52
C SER A 709 -6.39 25.44 -33.76
#